data_AF-A0A6L5XFE0-F1
#
_entry.id   AF-A0A6L5XFE0-F1
#
_cell.length_a   1.000
_cell.length_b   1.000
_cell.length_c   1.000
_cell.angle_alpha   90.00
_cell.angle_beta   90.00
_cell.angle_gamma   90.00
#
_symmetry.space_group_name_H-M   'P 1'
#
loop_
_entity.id
_entity.type
_entity.pdbx_description
1 polymer ?
#
loop_
_entity_poly.entity_id
_entity_poly.type
_entity_poly.pdbx_seq_one_letter_code
_entity_poly.pdbx_strand_id
1 'polypeptide(L)'
;MKSTLFALSLLAAFTMSARALDDTCLNQLRSMVQSTIGPDVSIGQARVNRASVSGDTLVVDLAANYAHNTFTPELIAQLKSRMLQASGVPAGTRHVQLTIAGDDVDNYFFNFDKRWSRRHAPFVSENDPARHYSKGLDGNIIAMWQSHGYYYEAGINHWEWQRPRLFETHEDLYPMSYVIPFVMPMLENAGAYVWNPRERDTHATEVIVDNDGGLAQCGYVETGGKCGWQDAGAGFAYKQRTYLDCQNPFASGTARQVEARRKPSSTATWSARVPEAGDYAVYISYKTLDNSVDDAQYTVNCAAGRRTFTVNQRMAGGVWVYLGTFPLKQGLNKDVVTLTNQSRSKHGVVTADAVKIGGGMGNIARTALPNTPENRKWAAAYDWHYTLQRDGVDYAPVVSGMPRYVEGARYFLQWSGFPDSVYTVSRGLTDYADDFRSRSEWVNYLSGGSQANPAQQHGLHVPLDLSMAFHTDAGVTAGDRIVGTQSIYRSNHFGNYADGTPRIISRRLAEMVNAQLVADMRAQFEPHWTDRGLTQENLYEIRVPQVPGMLLEYLSHQNFADMRYGLDPNFIFASSRAIYKGILRWIAARDHRQVVVQPLPVQSFAIAPLGNARFKLTWTATPDSLEPTAMPKRYIVAERVGDNNGFAEIAIVDKPEYMVTVTDSLLHSYRVTALNDGGRSFPSETLSLGIAPRSKGMVMVVNGFTRLSAPDWVDDGDYCGFTDETDHGVPYVQGINYIGSQYERRRSAKWRDDDSGGWGNSHSDYEGKVVAGNTFDFPALHGASIMRAGYSFVSTSVKAVEQGLVDLKGFKLLDYIAGKQKETKNGRGYYPSRYKIFTPALRHALTAYCNGGGSVLLTGSYVASDVYDKAQPDTAEMAFTKQVLGYRWGCSQATVTGQAYVLSTPFKMIAGGARLAFNQQLSDKWYCVESPDAVYSAGGESVAFMRYAENNKQAGILCNRGSYRTAVVGFPFESIVDENERDTLMSQLLQYLDSK
;
A
#
# COMPACT_ATOMS: atom_id res chain seq x y z
N MET A 1 -18.11 -42.03 58.76
CA MET A 1 -17.85 -41.94 60.21
C MET A 1 -16.35 -41.76 60.42
N LYS A 2 -15.96 -40.64 61.07
CA LYS A 2 -14.69 -40.38 61.78
C LYS A 2 -13.42 -40.37 60.91
N SER A 3 -12.54 -39.37 60.92
CA SER A 3 -12.31 -38.16 61.75
C SER A 3 -11.05 -37.49 61.14
N THR A 4 -11.05 -36.26 60.64
CA THR A 4 -10.94 -34.98 61.38
C THR A 4 -10.09 -35.10 62.65
N LEU A 5 -8.80 -34.74 62.56
CA LEU A 5 -7.99 -33.99 63.55
C LEU A 5 -6.51 -34.18 63.19
N PHE A 6 -5.93 -33.22 62.46
CA PHE A 6 -4.55 -32.75 62.66
C PHE A 6 -4.44 -31.37 62.01
N ALA A 7 -5.25 -30.46 62.53
CA ALA A 7 -5.04 -29.02 62.46
C ALA A 7 -4.82 -28.55 63.91
N LEU A 8 -3.97 -27.54 64.09
CA LEU A 8 -3.43 -26.98 65.34
C LEU A 8 -2.16 -27.65 65.88
N SER A 9 -1.00 -27.26 65.32
CA SER A 9 0.08 -26.61 66.09
C SER A 9 1.33 -26.42 65.21
N LEU A 10 1.33 -25.36 64.40
CA LEU A 10 2.47 -24.46 64.21
C LEU A 10 1.99 -23.19 63.46
N LEU A 11 0.88 -22.60 63.93
CA LEU A 11 0.56 -21.20 63.67
C LEU A 11 1.33 -20.36 64.69
N ALA A 12 2.58 -20.06 64.36
CA ALA A 12 3.33 -18.95 64.93
C ALA A 12 4.38 -18.49 63.90
N ALA A 13 3.89 -18.17 62.70
CA ALA A 13 4.62 -17.37 61.73
C ALA A 13 3.76 -16.15 61.42
N PHE A 14 4.31 -14.98 61.79
CA PHE A 14 3.79 -13.63 61.59
C PHE A 14 2.63 -13.51 60.59
N THR A 15 1.40 -13.37 61.09
CA THR A 15 0.34 -12.71 60.30
C THR A 15 0.72 -11.24 60.20
N MET A 16 1.46 -10.87 59.15
CA MET A 16 1.65 -9.47 58.79
C MET A 16 0.29 -8.90 58.40
N SER A 17 -0.35 -8.19 59.32
CA SER A 17 -1.58 -7.46 59.04
C SER A 17 -1.28 -6.41 57.97
N ALA A 18 -1.89 -6.55 56.80
CA ALA A 18 -1.78 -5.55 55.74
C ALA A 18 -2.40 -4.24 56.24
N ARG A 19 -1.58 -3.19 56.32
CA ARG A 19 -2.04 -1.86 56.77
C ARG A 19 -2.62 -1.11 55.56
N ALA A 20 -3.88 -0.69 55.67
CA ALA A 20 -4.49 0.21 54.71
C ALA A 20 -3.86 1.60 54.78
N LEU A 21 -3.71 2.25 53.63
CA LEU A 21 -3.23 3.63 53.51
C LEU A 21 -4.39 4.61 53.69
N ASP A 22 -4.10 5.83 54.16
CA ASP A 22 -5.10 6.90 54.25
C ASP A 22 -5.45 7.49 52.86
N ASP A 23 -6.57 8.22 52.79
CA ASP A 23 -7.07 8.79 51.54
C ASP A 23 -6.10 9.81 50.92
N THR A 24 -5.30 10.49 51.73
CA THR A 24 -4.31 11.46 51.23
C THR A 24 -3.21 10.74 50.46
N CYS A 25 -2.67 9.66 51.04
CA CYS A 25 -1.68 8.80 50.42
C CYS A 25 -2.26 8.14 49.15
N LEU A 26 -3.47 7.59 49.21
CA LEU A 26 -4.13 6.98 48.05
C LEU A 26 -4.32 7.99 46.90
N ASN A 27 -4.71 9.23 47.18
CA ASN A 27 -4.85 10.27 46.17
C ASN A 27 -3.50 10.70 45.56
N GLN A 28 -2.43 10.74 46.36
CA GLN A 28 -1.07 10.95 45.84
C GLN A 28 -0.65 9.83 44.88
N LEU A 29 -0.84 8.56 45.28
CA LEU A 29 -0.51 7.41 44.43
C LEU A 29 -1.30 7.46 43.10
N ARG A 30 -2.61 7.77 43.16
CA ARG A 30 -3.45 7.95 41.96
C ARG A 30 -2.92 9.04 41.04
N SER A 31 -2.54 10.20 41.59
CA SER A 31 -1.96 11.30 40.81
C SER A 31 -0.63 10.92 40.17
N MET A 32 0.23 10.18 40.89
CA MET A 32 1.50 9.69 40.35
C MET A 32 1.29 8.72 39.18
N VAL A 33 0.33 7.80 39.28
CA VAL A 33 -0.02 6.87 38.19
C VAL A 33 -0.58 7.64 36.99
N GLN A 34 -1.55 8.53 37.22
CA GLN A 34 -2.15 9.32 36.15
C GLN A 34 -1.13 10.24 35.45
N SER A 35 -0.11 10.75 36.17
CA SER A 35 0.94 11.57 35.57
C SER A 35 1.85 10.80 34.61
N THR A 36 1.76 9.47 34.56
CA THR A 36 2.50 8.64 33.59
C THR A 36 1.80 8.48 32.24
N ILE A 37 0.58 9.01 32.11
CA ILE A 37 -0.23 8.93 30.90
C ILE A 37 -0.10 10.26 30.15
N GLY A 38 0.28 10.20 28.88
CA GLY A 38 0.40 11.38 28.02
C GLY A 38 -0.95 12.04 27.73
N PRO A 39 -0.97 13.35 27.40
CA PRO A 39 -2.21 14.10 27.18
C PRO A 39 -3.07 13.57 26.02
N ASP A 40 -2.42 13.04 24.98
CA ASP A 40 -3.08 12.49 23.79
C ASP A 40 -3.21 10.95 23.86
N VAL A 41 -3.11 10.37 25.06
CA VAL A 41 -3.29 8.93 25.30
C VAL A 41 -4.70 8.65 25.84
N SER A 42 -5.50 7.91 25.08
CA SER A 42 -6.92 7.66 25.34
C SER A 42 -7.17 6.24 25.88
N ILE A 43 -6.63 5.95 27.06
CA ILE A 43 -6.83 4.65 27.77
C ILE A 43 -7.81 4.74 28.96
N GLY A 44 -8.49 5.89 29.09
CA GLY A 44 -9.32 6.20 30.27
C GLY A 44 -8.49 6.57 31.50
N GLN A 45 -9.15 6.69 32.67
CA GLN A 45 -8.46 6.95 33.93
C GLN A 45 -7.76 5.69 34.45
N ALA A 46 -6.45 5.75 34.68
CA ALA A 46 -5.73 4.66 35.34
C ALA A 46 -5.93 4.75 36.86
N ARG A 47 -6.70 3.82 37.40
CA ARG A 47 -7.06 3.80 38.83
C ARG A 47 -6.11 2.92 39.62
N VAL A 48 -5.84 3.33 40.85
CA VAL A 48 -5.32 2.45 41.90
C VAL A 48 -6.50 1.72 42.52
N ASN A 49 -6.64 0.42 42.24
CA ASN A 49 -7.73 -0.41 42.78
C ASN A 49 -7.54 -0.66 44.27
N ARG A 50 -6.31 -0.99 44.66
CA ARG A 50 -5.93 -1.32 46.03
C ARG A 50 -4.50 -0.86 46.27
N ALA A 51 -4.24 -0.29 47.44
CA ALA A 51 -2.88 -0.11 47.93
C ALA A 51 -2.82 -0.42 49.43
N SER A 52 -1.81 -1.18 49.83
CA SER A 52 -1.61 -1.57 51.23
C SER A 52 -0.15 -1.90 51.48
N VAL A 53 0.27 -1.77 52.74
CA VAL A 53 1.63 -2.15 53.15
C VAL A 53 1.58 -3.50 53.85
N SER A 54 2.37 -4.45 53.36
CA SER A 54 2.58 -5.76 53.98
C SER A 54 4.08 -5.93 54.17
N GLY A 55 4.53 -6.05 55.42
CA GLY A 55 5.98 -6.03 55.68
C GLY A 55 6.60 -4.68 55.48
N ASP A 56 7.76 -4.71 54.82
CA ASP A 56 8.46 -3.56 54.29
C ASP A 56 8.08 -3.29 52.82
N THR A 57 7.00 -3.89 52.31
CA THR A 57 6.59 -3.78 50.91
C THR A 57 5.25 -3.05 50.78
N LEU A 58 5.25 -1.97 49.99
CA LEU A 58 4.04 -1.31 49.51
C LEU A 58 3.53 -2.07 48.28
N VAL A 59 2.35 -2.67 48.39
CA VAL A 59 1.67 -3.35 47.29
C VAL A 59 0.65 -2.39 46.69
N VAL A 60 0.80 -2.07 45.41
CA VAL A 60 -0.12 -1.19 44.65
C VAL A 60 -0.67 -1.97 43.47
N ASP A 61 -1.98 -2.17 43.43
CA ASP A 61 -2.67 -2.80 42.29
C ASP A 61 -3.38 -1.73 41.45
N LEU A 62 -3.06 -1.73 40.16
CA LEU A 62 -3.61 -0.83 39.15
C LEU A 62 -4.73 -1.51 38.36
N ALA A 63 -5.65 -0.71 37.85
CA ALA A 63 -6.67 -1.15 36.92
C ALA A 63 -6.07 -1.70 35.61
N ALA A 64 -6.76 -2.67 34.99
CA ALA A 64 -6.31 -3.37 33.79
C ALA A 64 -5.97 -2.43 32.63
N ASN A 65 -6.69 -1.32 32.49
CA ASN A 65 -6.45 -0.33 31.45
C ASN A 65 -5.07 0.36 31.56
N TYR A 66 -4.38 0.29 32.70
CA TYR A 66 -2.99 0.77 32.79
C TYR A 66 -2.04 -0.05 31.91
N ALA A 67 -2.32 -1.34 31.67
CA ALA A 67 -1.55 -2.17 30.74
C ALA A 67 -1.62 -1.66 29.29
N HIS A 68 -2.62 -0.82 28.97
CA HIS A 68 -2.76 -0.20 27.67
C HIS A 68 -1.80 0.96 27.45
N ASN A 69 -1.22 1.50 28.53
CA ASN A 69 -0.18 2.49 28.39
C ASN A 69 1.12 1.85 27.84
N THR A 70 1.88 2.65 27.10
CA THR A 70 3.26 2.30 26.77
C THR A 70 4.15 2.73 27.95
N PHE A 71 4.87 1.80 28.56
CA PHE A 71 5.73 2.07 29.71
C PHE A 71 7.04 1.28 29.64
N THR A 72 8.13 1.88 30.14
CA THR A 72 9.46 1.29 30.15
C THR A 72 9.86 0.84 31.57
N PRO A 73 10.87 -0.05 31.70
CA PRO A 73 11.44 -0.41 33.00
C PRO A 73 11.89 0.83 33.79
N GLU A 74 12.46 1.84 33.13
CA GLU A 74 12.92 3.08 33.75
C GLU A 74 11.74 3.92 34.28
N LEU A 75 10.66 4.04 33.50
CA LEU A 75 9.45 4.76 33.92
C LEU A 75 8.82 4.08 35.14
N ILE A 76 8.72 2.75 35.15
CA ILE A 76 8.17 1.99 36.26
C ILE A 76 9.10 2.04 37.48
N ALA A 77 10.41 2.00 37.31
CA ALA A 77 11.36 2.16 38.41
C ALA A 77 11.26 3.56 39.05
N GLN A 78 11.13 4.61 38.24
CA GLN A 78 10.90 5.97 38.72
C GLN A 78 9.55 6.09 39.45
N LEU A 79 8.50 5.46 38.93
CA LEU A 79 7.19 5.41 39.57
C LEU A 79 7.29 4.70 40.94
N LYS A 80 7.89 3.50 40.99
CA LYS A 80 8.14 2.75 42.23
C LYS A 80 8.93 3.61 43.25
N SER A 81 9.96 4.33 42.81
CA SER A 81 10.74 5.23 43.68
C SER A 81 9.91 6.40 44.22
N ARG A 82 9.08 7.03 43.38
CA ARG A 82 8.18 8.13 43.81
C ARG A 82 7.13 7.64 44.80
N MET A 83 6.60 6.43 44.60
CA MET A 83 5.64 5.81 45.51
C MET A 83 6.24 5.54 46.90
N LEU A 84 7.51 5.12 46.99
CA LEU A 84 8.19 4.97 48.29
C LEU A 84 8.33 6.29 49.05
N GLN A 85 8.43 7.41 48.33
CA GLN A 85 8.59 8.75 48.90
C GLN A 85 7.24 9.44 49.15
N ALA A 86 6.11 8.80 48.84
CA ALA A 86 4.79 9.39 49.01
C ALA A 86 4.48 9.63 50.49
N SER A 87 3.82 10.75 50.78
CA SER A 87 3.39 11.06 52.14
C SER A 87 2.35 10.04 52.61
N GLY A 88 2.47 9.57 53.85
CA GLY A 88 1.60 8.53 54.41
C GLY A 88 2.07 7.08 54.17
N VAL A 89 3.15 6.87 53.39
CA VAL A 89 3.83 5.57 53.33
C VAL A 89 4.67 5.38 54.60
N PRO A 90 4.53 4.26 55.34
CA PRO A 90 5.26 4.01 56.58
C PRO A 90 6.78 4.01 56.38
N ALA A 91 7.52 4.64 57.31
CA ALA A 91 8.98 4.81 57.24
C ALA A 91 9.81 3.50 57.17
N GLY A 92 9.21 2.36 57.52
CA GLY A 92 9.83 1.03 57.40
C GLY A 92 9.70 0.38 56.02
N THR A 93 8.98 1.00 55.08
CA THR A 93 8.75 0.46 53.73
C THR A 93 9.99 0.66 52.86
N ARG A 94 10.51 -0.42 52.27
CA ARG A 94 11.72 -0.45 51.45
C ARG A 94 11.46 -0.85 50.00
N HIS A 95 10.35 -1.53 49.72
CA HIS A 95 10.04 -2.10 48.42
C HIS A 95 8.65 -1.69 47.94
N VAL A 96 8.47 -1.65 46.61
CA VAL A 96 7.16 -1.48 45.97
C VAL A 96 6.93 -2.65 45.04
N GLN A 97 5.86 -3.38 45.31
CA GLN A 97 5.29 -4.32 44.36
C GLN A 97 4.17 -3.61 43.63
N LEU A 98 4.29 -3.50 42.31
CA LEU A 98 3.28 -2.89 41.46
C LEU A 98 2.66 -4.00 40.60
N THR A 99 1.35 -4.16 40.72
CA THR A 99 0.59 -5.11 39.90
C THR A 99 -0.42 -4.38 39.01
N ILE A 100 -0.76 -4.99 37.88
CA ILE A 100 -1.82 -4.53 36.99
C ILE A 100 -2.86 -5.65 36.93
N ALA A 101 -4.03 -5.41 37.49
CA ALA A 101 -5.09 -6.41 37.64
C ALA A 101 -4.59 -7.74 38.27
N GLY A 102 -3.70 -7.62 39.26
CA GLY A 102 -3.10 -8.77 39.96
C GLY A 102 -1.83 -9.35 39.33
N ASP A 103 -1.50 -9.02 38.08
CA ASP A 103 -0.26 -9.46 37.42
C ASP A 103 0.90 -8.54 37.79
N ASP A 104 2.08 -9.08 38.08
CA ASP A 104 3.28 -8.28 38.31
C ASP A 104 3.60 -7.43 37.08
N VAL A 105 3.81 -6.12 37.26
CA VAL A 105 4.14 -5.20 36.18
C VAL A 105 5.41 -5.64 35.43
N ASP A 106 6.33 -6.32 36.12
CA ASP A 106 7.60 -6.74 35.53
C ASP A 106 7.39 -7.86 34.48
N ASN A 107 6.26 -8.59 34.52
CA ASN A 107 5.90 -9.59 33.50
C ASN A 107 5.60 -8.97 32.12
N TYR A 108 5.28 -7.67 32.07
CA TYR A 108 5.00 -6.97 30.81
C TYR A 108 6.28 -6.56 30.06
N PHE A 109 7.43 -6.63 30.73
CA PHE A 109 8.72 -6.37 30.13
C PHE A 109 9.29 -7.63 29.50
N PHE A 110 9.54 -7.58 28.20
CA PHE A 110 10.19 -8.66 27.49
C PHE A 110 11.43 -8.14 26.75
N ASN A 111 12.58 -8.72 27.09
CA ASN A 111 13.83 -8.54 26.36
C ASN A 111 14.13 -9.81 25.56
N PHE A 112 14.53 -9.64 24.31
CA PHE A 112 14.89 -10.77 23.46
C PHE A 112 16.19 -11.41 23.92
N ASP A 113 16.10 -12.55 24.59
CA ASP A 113 17.25 -13.44 24.79
C ASP A 113 17.77 -13.94 23.43
N LYS A 114 19.10 -14.07 23.29
CA LYS A 114 19.76 -14.58 22.07
C LYS A 114 19.26 -15.97 21.66
N ARG A 115 18.74 -16.79 22.59
CA ARG A 115 18.15 -18.09 22.28
C ARG A 115 16.91 -18.01 21.39
N TRP A 116 16.24 -16.85 21.35
CA TRP A 116 15.03 -16.61 20.55
C TRP A 116 15.32 -16.01 19.17
N SER A 117 16.59 -15.76 18.84
CA SER A 117 16.97 -15.36 17.50
C SER A 117 16.61 -16.45 16.50
N ARG A 118 15.92 -16.10 15.42
CA ARG A 118 15.52 -17.08 14.41
C ARG A 118 16.53 -17.13 13.28
N ARG A 119 16.83 -18.36 12.86
CA ARG A 119 17.61 -18.64 11.65
C ARG A 119 16.92 -19.76 10.91
N HIS A 120 16.54 -19.51 9.66
CA HIS A 120 16.03 -20.52 8.75
C HIS A 120 16.55 -20.25 7.35
N ALA A 121 16.42 -21.24 6.47
CA ALA A 121 16.59 -21.01 5.04
C ALA A 121 15.52 -20.02 4.54
N PRO A 122 15.85 -19.18 3.55
CA PRO A 122 14.83 -18.38 2.88
C PRO A 122 13.86 -19.29 2.10
N PHE A 123 12.69 -18.75 1.80
CA PHE A 123 11.67 -19.46 1.04
C PHE A 123 11.83 -19.23 -0.48
N VAL A 124 11.65 -17.99 -0.90
CA VAL A 124 11.93 -17.53 -2.27
C VAL A 124 12.99 -16.44 -2.17
N SER A 125 14.05 -16.56 -2.96
CA SER A 125 15.12 -15.58 -3.02
C SER A 125 15.45 -15.26 -4.47
N GLU A 126 15.50 -13.98 -4.79
CA GLU A 126 15.97 -13.56 -6.10
C GLU A 126 17.48 -13.68 -6.20
N ASN A 127 18.00 -14.24 -7.29
CA ASN A 127 19.43 -14.40 -7.52
C ASN A 127 20.06 -13.11 -8.07
N ASP A 128 19.95 -12.03 -7.31
CA ASP A 128 20.54 -10.73 -7.61
C ASP A 128 21.19 -10.15 -6.34
N PRO A 129 22.51 -9.95 -6.30
CA PRO A 129 23.19 -9.32 -5.16
C PRO A 129 22.64 -7.95 -4.77
N ALA A 130 22.01 -7.21 -5.68
CA ALA A 130 21.36 -5.94 -5.38
C ALA A 130 20.06 -6.09 -4.58
N ARG A 131 19.56 -7.32 -4.38
CA ARG A 131 18.31 -7.65 -3.67
C ARG A 131 18.53 -8.21 -2.26
N HIS A 132 19.77 -8.27 -1.79
CA HIS A 132 20.12 -8.82 -0.48
C HIS A 132 20.65 -7.75 0.48
N TYR A 133 20.02 -7.62 1.65
CA TYR A 133 20.23 -6.50 2.58
C TYR A 133 20.53 -6.99 4.00
N SER A 134 21.83 -7.08 4.31
CA SER A 134 22.31 -7.63 5.59
C SER A 134 21.77 -6.94 6.86
N LYS A 135 21.26 -5.71 6.76
CA LYS A 135 20.66 -4.94 7.88
C LYS A 135 19.16 -4.68 7.70
N GLY A 136 18.58 -5.21 6.62
CA GLY A 136 17.16 -5.13 6.26
C GLY A 136 16.36 -6.30 6.83
N LEU A 137 15.54 -6.95 6.02
CA LEU A 137 14.69 -8.11 6.32
C LEU A 137 15.05 -9.35 5.47
N ASP A 138 16.28 -9.40 4.94
CA ASP A 138 16.72 -10.45 4.03
C ASP A 138 16.51 -11.86 4.63
N GLY A 139 15.70 -12.67 3.94
CA GLY A 139 15.35 -14.03 4.34
C GLY A 139 14.24 -14.15 5.40
N ASN A 140 13.73 -13.04 5.94
CA ASN A 140 12.57 -13.07 6.84
C ASN A 140 11.28 -13.42 6.08
N ILE A 141 10.35 -14.12 6.74
CA ILE A 141 9.07 -14.54 6.16
C ILE A 141 7.91 -14.05 7.02
N ILE A 142 7.06 -13.19 6.46
CA ILE A 142 5.99 -12.50 7.19
C ILE A 142 4.64 -12.92 6.61
N ALA A 143 3.68 -13.24 7.47
CA ALA A 143 2.27 -13.36 7.08
C ALA A 143 1.55 -12.06 7.44
N MET A 144 0.87 -11.42 6.49
CA MET A 144 0.07 -10.24 6.79
C MET A 144 -1.13 -10.09 5.86
N TRP A 145 -2.14 -9.36 6.33
CA TRP A 145 -3.36 -9.13 5.57
C TRP A 145 -4.01 -7.81 5.95
N GLN A 146 -4.66 -7.20 4.96
CA GLN A 146 -5.72 -6.21 5.15
C GLN A 146 -6.98 -6.89 5.74
N SER A 147 -7.90 -6.11 6.31
CA SER A 147 -9.14 -6.51 7.01
C SER A 147 -10.05 -7.51 6.23
N HIS A 148 -11.34 -7.54 6.56
CA HIS A 148 -12.37 -8.31 5.88
C HIS A 148 -12.45 -8.02 4.38
N GLY A 149 -13.22 -8.85 3.67
CA GLY A 149 -13.51 -8.68 2.25
C GLY A 149 -14.96 -9.00 1.95
N TYR A 150 -15.35 -8.86 0.69
CA TYR A 150 -16.70 -9.18 0.24
C TYR A 150 -17.00 -10.65 0.54
N TYR A 151 -18.10 -10.92 1.24
CA TYR A 151 -18.43 -12.26 1.74
C TYR A 151 -19.90 -12.60 1.48
N TYR A 152 -20.22 -13.88 1.60
CA TYR A 152 -21.58 -14.40 1.40
C TYR A 152 -22.33 -14.59 2.72
N GLU A 153 -23.40 -13.84 2.95
CA GLU A 153 -24.28 -14.04 4.10
C GLU A 153 -25.34 -15.09 3.80
N ALA A 154 -25.13 -16.29 4.34
CA ALA A 154 -26.00 -17.44 4.15
C ALA A 154 -27.43 -17.20 4.67
N GLY A 155 -27.60 -16.40 5.72
CA GLY A 155 -28.88 -16.12 6.35
C GLY A 155 -29.89 -15.36 5.48
N ILE A 156 -29.40 -14.56 4.54
CA ILE A 156 -30.20 -13.82 3.55
C ILE A 156 -29.86 -14.18 2.10
N ASN A 157 -28.95 -15.15 1.90
CA ASN A 157 -28.58 -15.73 0.62
C ASN A 157 -28.02 -14.70 -0.37
N HIS A 158 -27.09 -13.84 0.10
CA HIS A 158 -26.59 -12.69 -0.67
C HIS A 158 -25.13 -12.36 -0.33
N TRP A 159 -24.42 -11.74 -1.27
CA TRP A 159 -23.06 -11.26 -1.08
C TRP A 159 -23.04 -9.82 -0.56
N GLU A 160 -22.30 -9.56 0.53
CA GLU A 160 -22.27 -8.25 1.17
C GLU A 160 -20.90 -7.83 1.73
N TRP A 161 -20.83 -6.55 2.10
CA TRP A 161 -19.74 -5.97 2.86
C TRP A 161 -20.06 -6.04 4.35
N GLN A 162 -19.02 -6.03 5.19
CA GLN A 162 -19.19 -6.09 6.64
C GLN A 162 -19.58 -4.73 7.23
N ARG A 163 -19.28 -3.65 6.52
CA ARG A 163 -19.41 -2.27 7.00
C ARG A 163 -20.17 -1.39 6.01
N PRO A 164 -20.79 -0.30 6.51
CA PRO A 164 -21.48 0.66 5.67
C PRO A 164 -20.51 1.41 4.74
N ARG A 165 -21.08 1.88 3.65
CA ARG A 165 -20.45 2.72 2.62
C ARG A 165 -20.37 4.16 3.09
N LEU A 166 -19.27 4.53 3.73
CA LEU A 166 -19.10 5.84 4.36
C LEU A 166 -17.87 6.57 3.82
N PHE A 167 -18.03 7.86 3.56
CA PHE A 167 -16.94 8.76 3.17
C PHE A 167 -16.17 8.25 1.94
N GLU A 168 -16.89 7.85 0.90
CA GLU A 168 -16.37 7.40 -0.40
C GLU A 168 -15.56 6.09 -0.36
N THR A 169 -15.59 5.37 0.78
CA THR A 169 -14.92 4.08 0.98
C THR A 169 -15.72 3.19 1.96
N HIS A 170 -15.19 2.02 2.30
CA HIS A 170 -15.58 1.25 3.51
C HIS A 170 -14.38 0.45 4.04
N GLU A 171 -14.51 -0.13 5.24
CA GLU A 171 -13.44 -0.86 5.93
C GLU A 171 -12.86 -2.00 5.09
N ASP A 172 -13.68 -2.77 4.37
CA ASP A 172 -13.19 -4.02 3.75
C ASP A 172 -12.26 -3.77 2.55
N LEU A 173 -12.28 -2.55 1.99
CA LEU A 173 -11.35 -2.08 0.95
C LEU A 173 -10.26 -1.13 1.50
N TYR A 174 -10.56 -0.34 2.52
CA TYR A 174 -9.70 0.79 2.90
C TYR A 174 -8.28 0.39 3.39
N PRO A 175 -8.08 -0.57 4.32
CA PRO A 175 -6.77 -1.06 4.73
C PRO A 175 -5.95 -1.65 3.59
N MET A 176 -6.60 -2.14 2.53
CA MET A 176 -5.93 -2.65 1.34
C MET A 176 -5.06 -1.60 0.66
N SER A 177 -5.50 -0.33 0.67
CA SER A 177 -4.74 0.82 0.14
C SER A 177 -3.47 1.11 0.93
N TYR A 178 -3.28 0.55 2.13
CA TYR A 178 -2.00 0.55 2.84
C TYR A 178 -1.18 -0.69 2.50
N VAL A 179 -1.81 -1.87 2.62
CA VAL A 179 -1.12 -3.16 2.60
C VAL A 179 -0.55 -3.46 1.21
N ILE A 180 -1.38 -3.40 0.16
CA ILE A 180 -0.99 -3.81 -1.19
C ILE A 180 0.04 -2.87 -1.84
N PRO A 181 -0.19 -1.54 -1.91
CA PRO A 181 0.73 -0.65 -2.62
C PRO A 181 1.95 -0.22 -1.78
N PHE A 182 1.90 -0.34 -0.44
CA PHE A 182 2.95 0.22 0.42
C PHE A 182 3.56 -0.76 1.42
N VAL A 183 2.80 -1.30 2.39
CA VAL A 183 3.40 -2.09 3.49
C VAL A 183 4.09 -3.35 2.96
N MET A 184 3.42 -4.18 2.15
CA MET A 184 4.08 -5.39 1.62
C MET A 184 5.28 -5.02 0.73
N PRO A 185 5.17 -4.07 -0.24
CA PRO A 185 6.33 -3.67 -1.03
C PRO A 185 7.48 -3.10 -0.20
N MET A 186 7.23 -2.40 0.91
CA MET A 186 8.31 -1.92 1.80
C MET A 186 9.01 -3.07 2.53
N LEU A 187 8.27 -4.10 2.95
CA LEU A 187 8.85 -5.30 3.56
C LEU A 187 9.66 -6.11 2.54
N GLU A 188 9.11 -6.30 1.33
CA GLU A 188 9.77 -7.00 0.21
C GLU A 188 11.01 -6.25 -0.28
N ASN A 189 10.95 -4.91 -0.38
CA ASN A 189 12.09 -4.06 -0.73
C ASN A 189 13.20 -4.04 0.33
N ALA A 190 12.88 -4.44 1.56
CA ALA A 190 13.85 -4.68 2.62
C ALA A 190 14.36 -6.15 2.63
N GLY A 191 13.82 -7.05 1.80
CA GLY A 191 14.30 -8.42 1.62
C GLY A 191 13.42 -9.52 2.23
N ALA A 192 12.27 -9.18 2.82
CA ALA A 192 11.34 -10.20 3.33
C ALA A 192 10.54 -10.86 2.20
N TYR A 193 10.07 -12.08 2.43
CA TYR A 193 8.97 -12.68 1.67
C TYR A 193 7.65 -12.46 2.43
N VAL A 194 6.64 -11.90 1.76
CA VAL A 194 5.35 -11.58 2.38
C VAL A 194 4.23 -12.45 1.82
N TRP A 195 3.60 -13.21 2.71
CA TRP A 195 2.40 -14.00 2.45
C TRP A 195 1.14 -13.17 2.73
N ASN A 196 0.14 -13.32 1.86
CA ASN A 196 -1.19 -12.73 2.00
C ASN A 196 -2.26 -13.80 1.72
N PRO A 197 -3.27 -14.00 2.60
CA PRO A 197 -4.35 -14.96 2.39
C PRO A 197 -5.45 -14.43 1.47
N ARG A 198 -5.28 -13.25 0.87
CA ARG A 198 -6.14 -12.66 -0.15
C ARG A 198 -5.34 -12.43 -1.44
N GLU A 199 -6.05 -12.37 -2.58
CA GLU A 199 -5.41 -12.00 -3.85
C GLU A 199 -4.88 -10.55 -3.78
N ARG A 200 -3.69 -10.32 -4.33
CA ARG A 200 -2.99 -9.04 -4.25
C ARG A 200 -2.88 -8.30 -5.58
N ASP A 201 -3.12 -9.00 -6.69
CA ASP A 201 -3.18 -8.41 -8.01
C ASP A 201 -4.57 -7.83 -8.27
N THR A 202 -4.62 -6.54 -8.57
CA THR A 202 -5.85 -5.77 -8.72
C THR A 202 -6.45 -5.90 -10.13
N HIS A 203 -5.77 -6.57 -11.06
CA HIS A 203 -6.30 -6.80 -12.40
C HIS A 203 -7.37 -7.89 -12.38
N ALA A 204 -8.50 -7.62 -13.04
CA ALA A 204 -9.55 -8.60 -13.33
C ALA A 204 -9.11 -9.70 -14.31
N THR A 205 -7.94 -9.53 -14.95
CA THR A 205 -7.34 -10.51 -15.84
C THR A 205 -6.70 -11.65 -15.04
N GLU A 206 -6.98 -12.89 -15.42
CA GLU A 206 -6.25 -14.08 -14.97
C GLU A 206 -5.90 -14.97 -16.16
N VAL A 207 -4.65 -15.41 -16.21
CA VAL A 207 -4.15 -16.40 -17.15
C VAL A 207 -3.54 -17.55 -16.37
N ILE A 208 -4.07 -18.75 -16.60
CA ILE A 208 -3.52 -19.99 -16.07
C ILE A 208 -2.85 -20.77 -17.20
N VAL A 209 -1.65 -21.26 -16.97
CA VAL A 209 -0.92 -22.17 -17.86
C VAL A 209 -0.57 -23.43 -17.08
N ASP A 210 -0.96 -24.59 -17.59
CA ASP A 210 -0.95 -25.85 -16.86
C ASP A 210 -0.77 -27.05 -17.81
N ASN A 211 -0.23 -28.16 -17.32
CA ASN A 211 0.00 -29.38 -18.10
C ASN A 211 -1.25 -30.23 -18.29
N ASP A 212 -2.25 -30.13 -17.40
CA ASP A 212 -3.50 -30.91 -17.50
C ASP A 212 -4.52 -30.30 -18.47
N GLY A 213 -4.28 -29.09 -18.98
CA GLY A 213 -5.14 -28.41 -19.95
C GLY A 213 -6.48 -27.93 -19.37
N GLY A 214 -7.60 -28.25 -20.04
CA GLY A 214 -8.93 -27.80 -19.64
C GLY A 214 -9.18 -26.33 -19.99
N LEU A 215 -9.41 -25.48 -18.99
CA LEU A 215 -9.60 -24.03 -19.15
C LEU A 215 -8.27 -23.25 -19.14
N ALA A 216 -7.17 -23.91 -18.79
CA ALA A 216 -5.84 -23.31 -18.86
C ALA A 216 -5.42 -23.08 -20.33
N GLN A 217 -4.59 -22.06 -20.55
CA GLN A 217 -4.00 -21.82 -21.86
C GLN A 217 -2.99 -22.92 -22.21
N CYS A 218 -2.98 -23.31 -23.48
CA CYS A 218 -1.93 -24.18 -24.03
C CYS A 218 -0.61 -23.39 -24.09
N GLY A 219 0.28 -23.65 -23.14
CA GLY A 219 1.57 -22.96 -23.07
C GLY A 219 2.64 -23.67 -22.26
N TYR A 220 2.32 -24.84 -21.68
CA TYR A 220 3.24 -25.67 -20.93
C TYR A 220 4.07 -26.57 -21.85
N VAL A 221 5.40 -26.62 -21.67
CA VAL A 221 6.30 -27.47 -22.44
C VAL A 221 7.39 -28.07 -21.55
N GLU A 222 7.55 -29.40 -21.61
CA GLU A 222 8.67 -30.14 -21.01
C GLU A 222 9.75 -30.43 -22.05
N THR A 223 11.01 -30.18 -21.71
CA THR A 223 12.17 -30.67 -22.48
C THR A 223 13.00 -31.59 -21.61
N GLY A 224 13.12 -32.86 -22.02
CA GLY A 224 13.93 -33.86 -21.34
C GLY A 224 15.33 -33.98 -21.95
N GLY A 225 16.37 -33.86 -21.13
CA GLY A 225 17.74 -34.22 -21.51
C GLY A 225 18.10 -35.61 -20.97
N LYS A 226 19.07 -35.67 -20.06
CA LYS A 226 19.54 -36.93 -19.43
C LYS A 226 18.51 -37.57 -18.49
N CYS A 227 17.51 -36.81 -18.06
CA CYS A 227 16.44 -37.26 -17.17
C CYS A 227 15.11 -36.79 -17.75
N GLY A 228 14.14 -37.68 -17.88
CA GLY A 228 12.78 -37.32 -18.30
C GLY A 228 11.95 -36.80 -17.13
N TRP A 229 10.99 -35.93 -17.44
CA TRP A 229 9.93 -35.56 -16.51
C TRP A 229 8.96 -36.73 -16.32
N GLN A 230 8.47 -36.90 -15.10
CA GLN A 230 7.59 -37.99 -14.68
C GLN A 230 6.45 -37.45 -13.84
N ASP A 231 5.41 -38.26 -13.67
CA ASP A 231 4.30 -37.95 -12.77
C ASP A 231 4.79 -37.83 -11.32
N ALA A 232 4.31 -36.82 -10.60
CA ALA A 232 4.57 -36.59 -9.18
C ALA A 232 3.29 -36.75 -8.33
N GLY A 233 2.20 -37.30 -8.88
CA GLY A 233 0.89 -37.40 -8.28
C GLY A 233 0.09 -36.09 -8.33
N ALA A 234 -0.88 -35.93 -7.42
CA ALA A 234 -1.83 -34.80 -7.45
C ALA A 234 -1.17 -33.42 -7.55
N GLY A 235 -1.76 -32.57 -8.40
CA GLY A 235 -1.44 -31.17 -8.63
C GLY A 235 -2.69 -30.38 -9.04
N PHE A 236 -2.50 -29.12 -9.43
CA PHE A 236 -3.54 -28.22 -9.91
C PHE A 236 -4.10 -28.66 -11.25
N ALA A 237 -5.40 -28.47 -11.48
CA ALA A 237 -5.96 -28.45 -12.83
C ALA A 237 -7.15 -27.49 -12.93
N TYR A 238 -7.17 -26.65 -13.98
CA TYR A 238 -8.26 -25.71 -14.21
C TYR A 238 -9.42 -26.35 -15.01
N LYS A 239 -10.18 -27.22 -14.36
CA LYS A 239 -11.22 -28.04 -15.04
C LYS A 239 -12.59 -27.37 -15.16
N GLN A 240 -12.90 -26.42 -14.29
CA GLN A 240 -14.21 -25.75 -14.24
C GLN A 240 -14.06 -24.28 -13.88
N ARG A 241 -15.00 -23.44 -14.37
CA ARG A 241 -14.98 -21.99 -14.16
C ARG A 241 -15.41 -21.58 -12.76
N THR A 242 -16.17 -22.43 -12.08
CA THR A 242 -16.79 -22.14 -10.79
C THR A 242 -16.61 -23.35 -9.88
N TYR A 243 -16.29 -23.10 -8.61
CA TYR A 243 -16.08 -24.13 -7.59
C TYR A 243 -17.08 -23.96 -6.46
N LEU A 244 -17.63 -25.06 -5.98
CA LEU A 244 -18.48 -25.13 -4.78
C LEU A 244 -17.61 -25.37 -3.54
N ASP A 245 -18.22 -25.31 -2.36
CA ASP A 245 -17.51 -25.60 -1.12
C ASP A 245 -16.83 -26.97 -1.13
N CYS A 246 -15.71 -27.08 -0.40
CA CYS A 246 -14.85 -28.27 -0.33
C CYS A 246 -14.25 -28.78 -1.67
N GLN A 247 -14.50 -28.13 -2.81
CA GLN A 247 -13.86 -28.49 -4.08
C GLN A 247 -12.49 -27.82 -4.19
N ASN A 248 -11.42 -28.63 -4.19
CA ASN A 248 -10.04 -28.16 -4.27
C ASN A 248 -9.44 -28.42 -5.66
N PRO A 249 -9.04 -27.38 -6.42
CA PRO A 249 -8.46 -27.56 -7.75
C PRO A 249 -7.08 -28.27 -7.73
N PHE A 250 -6.36 -28.24 -6.61
CA PHE A 250 -5.07 -28.93 -6.42
C PHE A 250 -5.19 -30.44 -6.14
N ALA A 251 -6.41 -30.96 -6.04
CA ALA A 251 -6.69 -32.39 -6.00
C ALA A 251 -7.13 -32.95 -7.35
N SER A 252 -7.21 -32.10 -8.39
CA SER A 252 -7.87 -32.43 -9.65
C SER A 252 -6.91 -32.67 -10.82
N GLY A 253 -5.62 -32.30 -10.69
CA GLY A 253 -4.60 -32.42 -11.74
C GLY A 253 -3.40 -33.27 -11.34
N THR A 254 -2.31 -33.09 -12.08
CA THR A 254 -1.06 -33.86 -11.95
C THR A 254 0.15 -32.94 -11.90
N ALA A 255 0.94 -33.06 -10.84
CA ALA A 255 2.24 -32.43 -10.75
C ALA A 255 3.31 -33.27 -11.47
N ARG A 256 4.41 -32.63 -11.84
CA ARG A 256 5.53 -33.21 -12.60
C ARG A 256 6.80 -33.20 -11.76
N GLN A 257 7.68 -34.19 -11.92
CA GLN A 257 8.98 -34.26 -11.25
C GLN A 257 10.11 -34.66 -12.20
N VAL A 258 11.32 -34.21 -11.88
CA VAL A 258 12.54 -34.59 -12.58
C VAL A 258 13.72 -34.66 -11.61
N GLU A 259 14.64 -35.59 -11.85
CA GLU A 259 15.83 -35.75 -11.02
C GLU A 259 16.76 -34.52 -11.13
N ALA A 260 17.22 -34.04 -9.97
CA ALA A 260 18.13 -32.91 -9.85
C ALA A 260 19.50 -33.20 -10.50
N ARG A 261 20.11 -32.19 -11.11
CA ARG A 261 21.44 -32.26 -11.72
C ARG A 261 22.24 -31.02 -11.41
N ARG A 262 23.56 -31.16 -11.35
CA ARG A 262 24.49 -30.02 -11.14
C ARG A 262 24.50 -29.03 -12.30
N LYS A 263 24.22 -29.49 -13.51
CA LYS A 263 24.07 -28.67 -14.72
C LYS A 263 22.66 -28.87 -15.26
N PRO A 264 21.99 -27.81 -15.73
CA PRO A 264 20.64 -27.92 -16.26
C PRO A 264 20.65 -28.84 -17.48
N SER A 265 19.81 -29.87 -17.45
CA SER A 265 19.64 -30.80 -18.58
C SER A 265 18.19 -30.97 -18.99
N SER A 266 17.24 -30.65 -18.11
CA SER A 266 15.81 -30.77 -18.35
C SER A 266 15.10 -29.51 -17.86
N THR A 267 14.07 -29.07 -18.58
CA THR A 267 13.35 -27.82 -18.32
C THR A 267 11.85 -27.99 -18.45
N ALA A 268 11.09 -27.14 -17.73
CA ALA A 268 9.67 -26.91 -17.94
C ALA A 268 9.46 -25.41 -18.21
N THR A 269 8.66 -25.05 -19.21
CA THR A 269 8.37 -23.65 -19.54
C THR A 269 6.86 -23.40 -19.65
N TRP A 270 6.45 -22.18 -19.30
CA TRP A 270 5.07 -21.71 -19.37
C TRP A 270 5.02 -20.42 -20.21
N SER A 271 4.46 -20.51 -21.41
CA SER A 271 4.16 -19.35 -22.28
C SER A 271 2.72 -18.91 -22.09
N ALA A 272 2.46 -17.60 -22.08
CA ALA A 272 1.13 -17.05 -21.80
C ALA A 272 0.74 -15.94 -22.77
N ARG A 273 -0.52 -15.92 -23.21
CA ARG A 273 -1.12 -14.81 -23.93
C ARG A 273 -1.86 -13.90 -22.96
N VAL A 274 -1.40 -12.66 -22.83
CA VAL A 274 -1.98 -11.64 -21.94
C VAL A 274 -2.87 -10.69 -22.76
N PRO A 275 -4.08 -10.34 -22.31
CA PRO A 275 -5.03 -9.53 -23.08
C PRO A 275 -4.60 -8.07 -23.27
N GLU A 276 -3.87 -7.50 -22.31
CA GLU A 276 -3.36 -6.14 -22.33
C GLU A 276 -1.96 -6.07 -21.72
N ALA A 277 -1.22 -4.99 -21.97
CA ALA A 277 0.09 -4.79 -21.37
C ALA A 277 -0.09 -4.24 -19.95
N GLY A 278 0.66 -4.75 -18.98
CA GLY A 278 0.51 -4.36 -17.58
C GLY A 278 1.51 -5.05 -16.66
N ASP A 279 1.50 -4.64 -15.39
CA ASP A 279 2.31 -5.23 -14.33
C ASP A 279 1.49 -6.32 -13.62
N TYR A 280 1.78 -7.59 -13.91
CA TYR A 280 1.00 -8.73 -13.40
C TYR A 280 1.77 -9.52 -12.36
N ALA A 281 1.09 -9.91 -11.28
CA ALA A 281 1.57 -10.89 -10.33
C ALA A 281 1.73 -12.24 -11.04
N VAL A 282 2.89 -12.88 -10.82
CA VAL A 282 3.20 -14.22 -11.32
C VAL A 282 3.31 -15.17 -10.14
N TYR A 283 2.49 -16.21 -10.16
CA TYR A 283 2.46 -17.28 -9.18
C TYR A 283 2.88 -18.59 -9.86
N ILE A 284 3.62 -19.41 -9.13
CA ILE A 284 3.97 -20.78 -9.50
C ILE A 284 3.28 -21.76 -8.55
N SER A 285 3.13 -23.01 -8.99
CA SER A 285 2.91 -24.13 -8.08
C SER A 285 3.84 -25.30 -8.38
N TYR A 286 3.98 -26.17 -7.38
CA TYR A 286 4.81 -27.36 -7.38
C TYR A 286 4.38 -28.27 -6.23
N LYS A 287 4.97 -29.46 -6.17
CA LYS A 287 4.70 -30.43 -5.10
C LYS A 287 5.91 -30.64 -4.20
N THR A 288 5.71 -30.62 -2.88
CA THR A 288 6.74 -30.99 -1.93
C THR A 288 6.76 -32.52 -1.76
N LEU A 289 7.94 -33.11 -1.89
CA LEU A 289 8.25 -34.53 -1.71
C LEU A 289 9.40 -34.66 -0.70
N ASP A 290 9.57 -35.84 -0.09
CA ASP A 290 10.62 -36.08 0.93
C ASP A 290 12.04 -35.77 0.42
N ASN A 291 12.29 -35.95 -0.87
CA ASN A 291 13.56 -35.67 -1.53
C ASN A 291 13.55 -34.37 -2.36
N SER A 292 12.59 -33.46 -2.15
CA SER A 292 12.57 -32.15 -2.81
C SER A 292 13.84 -31.35 -2.53
N VAL A 293 14.28 -30.61 -3.54
CA VAL A 293 15.41 -29.68 -3.42
C VAL A 293 15.01 -28.40 -2.67
N ASP A 294 15.98 -27.76 -2.04
CA ASP A 294 15.82 -26.45 -1.38
C ASP A 294 16.31 -25.28 -2.24
N ASP A 295 16.75 -25.56 -3.48
CA ASP A 295 17.39 -24.59 -4.36
C ASP A 295 16.91 -24.67 -5.82
N ALA A 296 15.62 -24.95 -6.05
CA ALA A 296 15.02 -25.01 -7.38
C ALA A 296 15.15 -23.66 -8.11
N GLN A 297 15.58 -23.69 -9.37
CA GLN A 297 15.92 -22.49 -10.14
C GLN A 297 14.81 -22.11 -11.12
N TYR A 298 14.08 -21.04 -10.82
CA TYR A 298 13.06 -20.44 -11.68
C TYR A 298 13.61 -19.20 -12.38
N THR A 299 13.11 -18.94 -13.58
CA THR A 299 13.40 -17.75 -14.37
C THR A 299 12.10 -17.15 -14.86
N VAL A 300 11.87 -15.87 -14.58
CA VAL A 300 10.78 -15.09 -15.15
C VAL A 300 11.33 -14.23 -16.29
N ASN A 301 10.79 -14.41 -17.50
CA ASN A 301 11.09 -13.57 -18.66
C ASN A 301 9.96 -12.54 -18.81
N CYS A 302 10.30 -11.26 -18.67
CA CYS A 302 9.33 -10.16 -18.74
C CYS A 302 9.88 -9.00 -19.59
N ALA A 303 9.06 -7.95 -19.78
CA ALA A 303 9.43 -6.79 -20.58
C ALA A 303 10.61 -5.98 -19.98
N ALA A 304 10.86 -6.12 -18.68
CA ALA A 304 12.00 -5.53 -17.97
C ALA A 304 13.29 -6.38 -18.06
N GLY A 305 13.25 -7.52 -18.77
CA GLY A 305 14.37 -8.45 -18.86
C GLY A 305 14.11 -9.74 -18.07
N ARG A 306 15.21 -10.43 -17.74
CA ARG A 306 15.16 -11.74 -17.08
C ARG A 306 15.40 -11.60 -15.58
N ARG A 307 14.57 -12.24 -14.76
CA ARG A 307 14.71 -12.31 -13.31
C ARG A 307 14.80 -13.78 -12.89
N THR A 308 15.75 -14.14 -12.05
CA THR A 308 15.98 -15.55 -11.65
C THR A 308 15.81 -15.71 -10.15
N PHE A 309 15.17 -16.81 -9.73
CA PHE A 309 14.80 -17.07 -8.36
C PHE A 309 15.26 -18.47 -7.93
N THR A 310 15.74 -18.56 -6.69
CA THR A 310 15.92 -19.79 -5.96
C THR A 310 14.69 -20.01 -5.07
N VAL A 311 14.00 -21.14 -5.25
CA VAL A 311 12.80 -21.51 -4.49
C VAL A 311 13.07 -22.79 -3.70
N ASN A 312 12.74 -22.76 -2.41
CA ASN A 312 12.85 -23.92 -1.54
C ASN A 312 11.61 -24.82 -1.64
N GLN A 313 11.67 -25.88 -2.45
CA GLN A 313 10.53 -26.78 -2.69
C GLN A 313 10.28 -27.78 -1.55
N ARG A 314 11.03 -27.72 -0.46
CA ARG A 314 10.76 -28.50 0.77
C ARG A 314 9.62 -27.91 1.62
N MET A 315 9.11 -26.75 1.23
CA MET A 315 8.00 -26.07 1.90
C MET A 315 6.99 -25.58 0.86
N ALA A 316 5.76 -25.27 1.29
CA ALA A 316 4.71 -24.63 0.48
C ALA A 316 4.36 -25.31 -0.88
N GLY A 317 4.49 -26.64 -0.98
CA GLY A 317 3.97 -27.39 -2.13
C GLY A 317 2.44 -27.53 -2.09
N GLY A 318 1.80 -27.59 -3.25
CA GLY A 318 0.36 -27.80 -3.42
C GLY A 318 -0.49 -26.54 -3.25
N VAL A 319 0.12 -25.35 -3.32
CA VAL A 319 -0.57 -24.05 -3.25
C VAL A 319 0.02 -23.08 -4.27
N TRP A 320 -0.61 -21.91 -4.46
CA TRP A 320 -0.02 -20.82 -5.22
C TRP A 320 1.12 -20.14 -4.43
N VAL A 321 2.28 -19.99 -5.06
CA VAL A 321 3.48 -19.32 -4.52
C VAL A 321 3.80 -18.12 -5.40
N TYR A 322 3.79 -16.92 -4.81
CA TYR A 322 4.09 -15.68 -5.52
C TYR A 322 5.59 -15.51 -5.78
N LEU A 323 5.97 -15.14 -7.01
CA LEU A 323 7.37 -14.82 -7.36
C LEU A 323 7.65 -13.32 -7.45
N GLY A 324 6.66 -12.52 -7.83
CA GLY A 324 6.86 -11.11 -8.15
C GLY A 324 5.74 -10.56 -9.04
N THR A 325 5.70 -9.25 -9.17
CA THR A 325 4.89 -8.54 -10.17
C THR A 325 5.82 -8.10 -11.28
N PHE A 326 5.46 -8.40 -12.53
CA PHE A 326 6.32 -8.20 -13.68
C PHE A 326 5.58 -7.56 -14.85
N PRO A 327 6.22 -6.65 -15.60
CA PRO A 327 5.62 -6.06 -16.79
C PRO A 327 5.56 -7.11 -17.91
N LEU A 328 4.35 -7.44 -18.36
CA LEU A 328 4.11 -8.34 -19.48
C LEU A 328 3.50 -7.58 -20.64
N LYS A 329 3.83 -7.98 -21.87
CA LYS A 329 3.32 -7.34 -23.07
C LYS A 329 1.93 -7.88 -23.40
N GLN A 330 1.11 -7.06 -24.05
CA GLN A 330 -0.08 -7.56 -24.71
C GLN A 330 0.29 -8.65 -25.73
N GLY A 331 -0.51 -9.70 -25.81
CA GLY A 331 -0.30 -10.82 -26.71
C GLY A 331 0.57 -11.93 -26.11
N LEU A 332 1.23 -12.70 -26.97
CA LEU A 332 1.99 -13.88 -26.55
C LEU A 332 3.34 -13.49 -25.93
N ASN A 333 3.52 -13.84 -24.67
CA ASN A 333 4.80 -13.81 -23.97
C ASN A 333 5.34 -15.25 -23.90
N LYS A 334 6.48 -15.49 -24.56
CA LYS A 334 7.09 -16.83 -24.61
C LYS A 334 7.89 -17.10 -23.34
N ASP A 335 7.77 -18.33 -22.83
CA ASP A 335 8.50 -18.85 -21.68
C ASP A 335 8.50 -17.85 -20.50
N VAL A 336 7.34 -17.27 -20.19
CA VAL A 336 7.17 -16.30 -19.09
C VAL A 336 7.79 -16.84 -17.82
N VAL A 337 7.58 -18.13 -17.53
CA VAL A 337 8.30 -18.85 -16.48
C VAL A 337 9.08 -20.00 -17.11
N THR A 338 10.30 -20.22 -16.62
CA THR A 338 11.13 -21.39 -16.92
C THR A 338 11.65 -21.99 -15.62
N LEU A 339 11.51 -23.29 -15.44
CA LEU A 339 12.09 -24.06 -14.35
C LEU A 339 13.13 -25.03 -14.91
N THR A 340 14.28 -25.14 -14.24
CA THR A 340 15.33 -26.10 -14.61
C THR A 340 15.53 -27.14 -13.52
N ASN A 341 16.00 -28.33 -13.88
CA ASN A 341 16.40 -29.35 -12.92
C ASN A 341 17.77 -29.08 -12.27
N GLN A 342 18.32 -27.86 -12.40
CA GLN A 342 19.59 -27.50 -11.80
C GLN A 342 19.46 -27.38 -10.28
N SER A 343 20.30 -28.11 -9.55
CA SER A 343 20.36 -28.04 -8.09
C SER A 343 21.72 -28.54 -7.58
N ARG A 344 22.09 -28.13 -6.37
CA ARG A 344 23.25 -28.67 -5.66
C ARG A 344 23.00 -30.08 -5.12
N SER A 345 21.75 -30.50 -4.99
CA SER A 345 21.40 -31.86 -4.54
C SER A 345 21.80 -32.93 -5.56
N LYS A 346 22.40 -34.03 -5.09
CA LYS A 346 22.82 -35.15 -5.96
C LYS A 346 21.71 -36.17 -6.22
N HIS A 347 20.75 -36.28 -5.30
CA HIS A 347 19.67 -37.28 -5.31
C HIS A 347 18.29 -36.66 -5.07
N GLY A 348 18.20 -35.33 -5.16
CA GLY A 348 16.94 -34.62 -4.97
C GLY A 348 16.10 -34.60 -6.25
N VAL A 349 14.87 -34.12 -6.11
CA VAL A 349 13.95 -33.89 -7.23
C VAL A 349 13.51 -32.43 -7.28
N VAL A 350 13.32 -31.95 -8.49
CA VAL A 350 12.65 -30.70 -8.80
C VAL A 350 11.24 -31.05 -9.27
N THR A 351 10.24 -30.35 -8.73
CA THR A 351 8.83 -30.54 -9.11
C THR A 351 8.24 -29.31 -9.76
N ALA A 352 7.20 -29.50 -10.57
CA ALA A 352 6.49 -28.47 -11.33
C ALA A 352 5.00 -28.78 -11.38
N ASP A 353 4.19 -27.76 -11.61
CA ASP A 353 2.72 -27.86 -11.77
C ASP A 353 2.28 -26.69 -12.68
N ALA A 354 1.36 -25.84 -12.24
CA ALA A 354 0.84 -24.71 -12.99
C ALA A 354 1.52 -23.36 -12.71
N VAL A 355 1.27 -22.40 -13.61
CA VAL A 355 1.59 -20.97 -13.46
C VAL A 355 0.31 -20.14 -13.58
N LYS A 356 0.12 -19.20 -12.66
CA LYS A 356 -0.98 -18.22 -12.65
C LYS A 356 -0.42 -16.81 -12.82
N ILE A 357 -1.01 -16.02 -13.72
CA ILE A 357 -0.65 -14.63 -14.02
C ILE A 357 -1.89 -13.76 -13.84
N GLY A 358 -1.81 -12.68 -13.06
CA GLY A 358 -2.94 -11.78 -12.81
C GLY A 358 -3.83 -12.19 -11.64
N GLY A 359 -4.78 -11.33 -11.26
CA GLY A 359 -5.65 -11.51 -10.09
C GLY A 359 -6.95 -12.25 -10.37
N GLY A 360 -7.61 -11.92 -11.48
CA GLY A 360 -8.83 -12.59 -11.93
C GLY A 360 -10.10 -12.18 -11.19
N MET A 361 -11.18 -12.87 -11.52
CA MET A 361 -12.50 -12.70 -10.91
C MET A 361 -12.78 -13.79 -9.87
N GLY A 362 -13.65 -13.48 -8.91
CA GLY A 362 -14.18 -14.43 -7.95
C GLY A 362 -14.85 -15.62 -8.62
N ASN A 363 -14.44 -16.84 -8.24
CA ASN A 363 -14.89 -18.08 -8.88
C ASN A 363 -15.41 -19.13 -7.88
N ILE A 364 -15.50 -18.79 -6.60
CA ILE A 364 -16.09 -19.65 -5.58
C ILE A 364 -17.58 -19.30 -5.46
N ALA A 365 -18.45 -20.23 -5.84
CA ALA A 365 -19.89 -20.06 -5.72
C ALA A 365 -20.38 -20.50 -4.34
N ARG A 366 -21.28 -19.71 -3.76
CA ARG A 366 -21.79 -19.89 -2.40
C ARG A 366 -23.31 -20.04 -2.39
N THR A 367 -23.78 -20.82 -1.43
CA THR A 367 -25.21 -21.01 -1.12
C THR A 367 -25.36 -21.46 0.33
N ALA A 368 -26.51 -21.21 0.95
CA ALA A 368 -26.81 -21.71 2.28
C ALA A 368 -26.78 -23.24 2.33
N LEU A 369 -26.39 -23.83 3.46
CA LEU A 369 -26.37 -25.27 3.61
C LEU A 369 -27.79 -25.86 3.70
N PRO A 370 -28.05 -27.03 3.09
CA PRO A 370 -29.35 -27.70 3.21
C PRO A 370 -29.74 -27.95 4.66
N ASN A 371 -31.02 -27.80 4.98
CA ASN A 371 -31.55 -28.01 6.33
C ASN A 371 -31.72 -29.51 6.67
N THR A 372 -30.61 -30.23 6.72
CA THR A 372 -30.55 -31.64 7.12
C THR A 372 -30.48 -31.79 8.65
N PRO A 373 -30.85 -32.95 9.22
CA PRO A 373 -30.66 -33.20 10.65
C PRO A 373 -29.21 -33.00 11.13
N GLU A 374 -28.22 -33.34 10.30
CA GLU A 374 -26.80 -33.15 10.60
C GLU A 374 -26.43 -31.67 10.67
N ASN A 375 -26.82 -30.90 9.64
CA ASN A 375 -26.54 -29.46 9.59
C ASN A 375 -27.27 -28.71 10.70
N ARG A 376 -28.48 -29.11 11.08
CA ARG A 376 -29.18 -28.56 12.26
C ARG A 376 -28.41 -28.81 13.55
N LYS A 377 -27.90 -30.02 13.76
CA LYS A 377 -27.12 -30.36 14.96
C LYS A 377 -25.82 -29.55 15.02
N TRP A 378 -25.15 -29.38 13.88
CA TRP A 378 -23.94 -28.59 13.77
C TRP A 378 -24.20 -27.09 14.02
N ALA A 379 -25.23 -26.53 13.37
CA ALA A 379 -25.67 -25.15 13.57
C ALA A 379 -26.08 -24.86 15.02
N ALA A 380 -26.71 -25.82 15.70
CA ALA A 380 -27.11 -25.68 17.12
C ALA A 380 -25.92 -25.46 18.06
N ALA A 381 -24.73 -25.97 17.73
CA ALA A 381 -23.54 -25.81 18.56
C ALA A 381 -23.05 -24.35 18.62
N TYR A 382 -23.46 -23.52 17.67
CA TYR A 382 -23.04 -22.13 17.51
C TYR A 382 -24.20 -21.13 17.44
N ASP A 383 -25.45 -21.59 17.61
CA ASP A 383 -26.68 -20.80 17.45
C ASP A 383 -26.84 -20.16 16.05
N TRP A 384 -26.46 -20.90 15.00
CA TRP A 384 -26.45 -20.43 13.61
C TRP A 384 -27.54 -21.04 12.74
N HIS A 385 -28.68 -21.41 13.33
CA HIS A 385 -29.79 -22.03 12.59
C HIS A 385 -30.33 -21.17 11.44
N TYR A 386 -30.20 -19.84 11.54
CA TYR A 386 -30.68 -18.89 10.55
C TYR A 386 -29.92 -18.97 9.20
N THR A 387 -28.74 -19.59 9.19
CA THR A 387 -27.85 -19.76 8.02
C THR A 387 -28.22 -20.95 7.13
N LEU A 388 -29.14 -21.82 7.59
CA LEU A 388 -29.59 -22.98 6.84
C LEU A 388 -30.69 -22.61 5.84
N GLN A 389 -30.79 -23.41 4.79
CA GLN A 389 -31.84 -23.28 3.79
C GLN A 389 -33.23 -23.34 4.43
N ARG A 390 -34.13 -22.46 3.96
CA ARG A 390 -35.53 -22.40 4.39
C ARG A 390 -36.44 -23.05 3.36
N ASP A 391 -37.48 -23.72 3.85
CA ASP A 391 -38.49 -24.33 2.98
C ASP A 391 -39.20 -23.26 2.13
N GLY A 392 -39.42 -23.56 0.86
CA GLY A 392 -40.10 -22.66 -0.09
C GLY A 392 -39.21 -21.56 -0.70
N VAL A 393 -37.91 -21.53 -0.41
CA VAL A 393 -36.91 -20.66 -1.06
C VAL A 393 -36.10 -21.49 -2.06
N ASP A 394 -35.89 -20.97 -3.26
CA ASP A 394 -35.03 -21.60 -4.27
C ASP A 394 -33.58 -21.14 -4.08
N TYR A 395 -32.71 -22.09 -3.76
CA TYR A 395 -31.30 -21.83 -3.47
C TYR A 395 -30.43 -22.25 -4.65
N ALA A 396 -29.75 -21.29 -5.27
CA ALA A 396 -28.74 -21.54 -6.31
C ALA A 396 -27.35 -21.07 -5.84
N PRO A 397 -26.28 -21.81 -6.13
CA PRO A 397 -24.91 -21.32 -5.92
C PRO A 397 -24.62 -20.09 -6.78
N VAL A 398 -24.11 -19.03 -6.15
CA VAL A 398 -23.78 -17.76 -6.81
C VAL A 398 -22.34 -17.34 -6.51
N VAL A 399 -21.62 -16.90 -7.53
CA VAL A 399 -20.32 -16.22 -7.38
C VAL A 399 -20.53 -14.76 -7.00
N SER A 400 -19.50 -14.11 -6.46
CA SER A 400 -19.56 -12.71 -6.04
C SER A 400 -19.77 -11.72 -7.18
N GLY A 401 -19.29 -12.04 -8.38
CA GLY A 401 -19.24 -11.10 -9.50
C GLY A 401 -18.16 -10.02 -9.36
N MET A 402 -17.33 -10.08 -8.32
CA MET A 402 -16.30 -9.09 -8.02
C MET A 402 -14.89 -9.57 -8.42
N PRO A 403 -13.93 -8.66 -8.66
CA PRO A 403 -12.52 -9.03 -8.78
C PRO A 403 -12.02 -9.73 -7.51
N ARG A 404 -11.20 -10.76 -7.66
CA ARG A 404 -10.83 -11.65 -6.54
C ARG A 404 -10.12 -10.93 -5.40
N TYR A 405 -9.39 -9.87 -5.70
CA TYR A 405 -8.62 -9.11 -4.71
C TYR A 405 -9.50 -8.44 -3.64
N VAL A 406 -10.80 -8.23 -3.92
CA VAL A 406 -11.73 -7.64 -2.94
C VAL A 406 -12.49 -8.66 -2.10
N GLU A 407 -12.48 -9.94 -2.48
CA GLU A 407 -13.16 -11.00 -1.75
C GLU A 407 -12.49 -11.28 -0.39
N GLY A 408 -13.27 -11.86 0.53
CA GLY A 408 -12.75 -12.38 1.81
C GLY A 408 -11.69 -13.47 1.61
N ALA A 409 -10.84 -13.66 2.63
CA ALA A 409 -9.69 -14.57 2.59
C ALA A 409 -10.10 -16.02 2.26
N ARG A 410 -11.24 -16.49 2.78
CA ARG A 410 -11.66 -17.88 2.59
C ARG A 410 -11.76 -18.31 1.13
N TYR A 411 -12.17 -17.42 0.24
CA TYR A 411 -12.40 -17.74 -1.17
C TYR A 411 -11.08 -17.90 -1.92
N PHE A 412 -10.15 -16.97 -1.69
CA PHE A 412 -8.81 -17.06 -2.26
C PHE A 412 -8.05 -18.26 -1.69
N LEU A 413 -8.20 -18.58 -0.40
CA LEU A 413 -7.57 -19.75 0.20
C LEU A 413 -8.08 -21.06 -0.42
N GLN A 414 -9.37 -21.18 -0.69
CA GLN A 414 -9.91 -22.33 -1.43
C GLN A 414 -9.33 -22.40 -2.85
N TRP A 415 -9.32 -21.28 -3.59
CA TRP A 415 -8.73 -21.22 -4.93
C TRP A 415 -7.22 -21.50 -4.93
N SER A 416 -6.55 -21.22 -3.82
CA SER A 416 -5.11 -21.41 -3.62
C SER A 416 -4.72 -22.79 -3.10
N GLY A 417 -5.66 -23.72 -2.98
CA GLY A 417 -5.36 -25.12 -2.69
C GLY A 417 -5.32 -25.49 -1.22
N PHE A 418 -5.63 -24.56 -0.31
CA PHE A 418 -5.70 -24.88 1.11
C PHE A 418 -6.86 -25.85 1.39
N PRO A 419 -6.72 -26.79 2.34
CA PRO A 419 -7.79 -27.71 2.69
C PRO A 419 -8.98 -26.99 3.34
N ASP A 420 -10.14 -27.63 3.30
CA ASP A 420 -11.39 -27.12 3.92
C ASP A 420 -11.24 -26.83 5.42
N SER A 421 -10.42 -27.60 6.13
CA SER A 421 -10.08 -27.35 7.54
C SER A 421 -9.41 -25.98 7.79
N VAL A 422 -8.86 -25.35 6.75
CA VAL A 422 -8.23 -24.02 6.84
C VAL A 422 -9.23 -22.92 6.50
N TYR A 423 -9.90 -23.01 5.35
CA TYR A 423 -10.73 -21.90 4.87
C TYR A 423 -12.19 -21.96 5.33
N THR A 424 -12.66 -23.09 5.88
CA THR A 424 -14.03 -23.21 6.41
C THR A 424 -14.10 -23.98 7.73
N VAL A 425 -13.73 -23.30 8.82
CA VAL A 425 -13.84 -23.82 10.20
C VAL A 425 -15.29 -24.13 10.56
N SER A 426 -16.24 -23.35 10.02
CA SER A 426 -17.68 -23.50 10.21
C SER A 426 -18.31 -24.61 9.35
N ARG A 427 -17.56 -25.24 8.44
CA ARG A 427 -18.07 -26.21 7.45
C ARG A 427 -19.17 -25.65 6.55
N GLY A 428 -19.03 -24.39 6.14
CA GLY A 428 -19.94 -23.71 5.23
C GLY A 428 -21.17 -23.06 5.87
N LEU A 429 -21.28 -23.02 7.20
CA LEU A 429 -22.39 -22.36 7.90
C LEU A 429 -22.34 -20.83 7.78
N THR A 430 -21.16 -20.23 7.99
CA THR A 430 -21.01 -18.77 7.98
C THR A 430 -19.70 -18.38 7.34
N ASP A 431 -19.82 -17.70 6.20
CA ASP A 431 -18.66 -17.21 5.49
C ASP A 431 -18.01 -16.03 6.21
N TYR A 432 -18.79 -15.21 6.91
CA TYR A 432 -18.26 -14.13 7.73
C TYR A 432 -17.30 -14.65 8.80
N ALA A 433 -17.71 -15.65 9.58
CA ALA A 433 -16.83 -16.21 10.60
C ALA A 433 -15.64 -16.94 9.98
N ASP A 434 -15.83 -17.60 8.84
CA ASP A 434 -14.76 -18.29 8.13
C ASP A 434 -13.74 -17.33 7.51
N ASP A 435 -14.14 -16.12 7.09
CA ASP A 435 -13.22 -15.11 6.57
C ASP A 435 -12.13 -14.76 7.58
N PHE A 436 -12.48 -14.28 8.77
CA PHE A 436 -11.46 -13.91 9.77
C PHE A 436 -10.81 -15.12 10.45
N ARG A 437 -11.53 -16.25 10.64
CA ARG A 437 -10.95 -17.44 11.28
C ARG A 437 -9.95 -18.16 10.39
N SER A 438 -10.20 -18.19 9.08
CA SER A 438 -9.34 -18.88 8.12
C SER A 438 -7.91 -18.35 8.11
N ARG A 439 -7.69 -17.07 8.41
CA ARG A 439 -6.38 -16.42 8.44
C ARG A 439 -5.47 -17.02 9.52
N SER A 440 -6.02 -17.32 10.71
CA SER A 440 -5.26 -17.97 11.77
C SER A 440 -4.95 -19.43 11.45
N GLU A 441 -5.93 -20.17 10.91
CA GLU A 441 -5.72 -21.55 10.49
C GLU A 441 -4.71 -21.63 9.34
N TRP A 442 -4.74 -20.65 8.44
CA TRP A 442 -3.79 -20.49 7.36
C TRP A 442 -2.37 -20.26 7.87
N VAL A 443 -2.17 -19.36 8.85
CA VAL A 443 -0.85 -19.16 9.49
C VAL A 443 -0.35 -20.44 10.15
N ASN A 444 -1.23 -21.16 10.85
CA ASN A 444 -0.87 -22.42 11.51
C ASN A 444 -0.57 -23.54 10.50
N TYR A 445 -1.32 -23.62 9.40
CA TYR A 445 -1.09 -24.58 8.33
C TYR A 445 0.19 -24.27 7.55
N LEU A 446 0.45 -23.00 7.24
CA LEU A 446 1.72 -22.57 6.65
C LEU A 446 2.91 -22.99 7.51
N SER A 447 2.83 -22.70 8.82
CA SER A 447 3.93 -22.94 9.75
C SER A 447 4.04 -24.37 10.29
N GLY A 448 2.99 -25.18 10.17
CA GLY A 448 2.96 -26.57 10.64
C GLY A 448 4.14 -27.36 10.07
N GLY A 449 4.85 -28.06 10.96
CA GLY A 449 6.02 -28.87 10.63
C GLY A 449 7.31 -28.06 10.44
N SER A 450 7.26 -26.74 10.59
CA SER A 450 8.46 -25.88 10.64
C SER A 450 8.96 -25.71 12.07
N GLN A 451 10.13 -25.08 12.22
CA GLN A 451 10.65 -24.70 13.55
C GLN A 451 9.76 -23.71 14.31
N ALA A 452 8.89 -22.95 13.63
CA ALA A 452 8.00 -21.97 14.25
C ALA A 452 6.74 -22.61 14.84
N ASN A 453 6.32 -23.77 14.33
CA ASN A 453 5.18 -24.53 14.84
C ASN A 453 5.46 -26.05 14.76
N PRO A 454 6.41 -26.56 15.57
CA PRO A 454 6.83 -27.97 15.52
C PRO A 454 5.78 -28.94 16.07
N ALA A 455 4.83 -28.45 16.87
CA ALA A 455 3.78 -29.27 17.48
C ALA A 455 2.75 -29.77 16.47
N GLN A 456 2.52 -29.02 15.38
CA GLN A 456 1.61 -29.39 14.31
C GLN A 456 2.39 -30.10 13.20
N GLN A 457 2.32 -31.44 13.15
CA GLN A 457 3.11 -32.22 12.17
C GLN A 457 2.64 -32.05 10.71
N HIS A 458 1.34 -31.80 10.50
CA HIS A 458 0.76 -31.59 9.17
C HIS A 458 0.69 -30.09 8.84
N GLY A 459 1.41 -29.65 7.81
CA GLY A 459 1.44 -28.28 7.34
C GLY A 459 2.37 -28.10 6.13
N LEU A 460 2.71 -26.85 5.81
CA LEU A 460 3.54 -26.48 4.66
C LEU A 460 4.99 -26.17 5.01
N HIS A 461 5.42 -26.38 6.26
CA HIS A 461 6.80 -26.25 6.72
C HIS A 461 7.43 -24.84 6.53
N VAL A 462 6.63 -23.78 6.42
CA VAL A 462 7.10 -22.40 6.23
C VAL A 462 7.44 -21.78 7.61
N PRO A 463 8.70 -21.42 7.90
CA PRO A 463 9.10 -20.90 9.21
C PRO A 463 8.75 -19.42 9.37
N LEU A 464 7.46 -19.10 9.48
CA LEU A 464 6.96 -17.72 9.62
C LEU A 464 7.56 -17.00 10.84
N ASP A 465 8.04 -15.77 10.63
CA ASP A 465 8.63 -14.91 11.66
C ASP A 465 7.58 -14.24 12.57
N LEU A 466 6.49 -13.78 11.97
CA LEU A 466 5.36 -13.14 12.64
C LEU A 466 4.11 -13.15 11.74
N SER A 467 2.96 -12.86 12.34
CA SER A 467 1.71 -12.56 11.64
C SER A 467 1.15 -11.17 12.01
N MET A 468 0.59 -10.43 11.05
CA MET A 468 -0.05 -9.13 11.32
C MET A 468 -1.39 -8.96 10.58
N ALA A 469 -2.44 -8.66 11.34
CA ALA A 469 -3.73 -8.22 10.80
C ALA A 469 -3.80 -6.68 10.79
N PHE A 470 -4.16 -6.08 9.66
CA PHE A 470 -4.37 -4.63 9.55
C PHE A 470 -5.87 -4.34 9.39
N HIS A 471 -6.44 -3.71 10.40
CA HIS A 471 -7.81 -3.22 10.46
C HIS A 471 -7.88 -1.69 10.64
N THR A 472 -9.08 -1.15 10.45
CA THR A 472 -9.44 0.21 10.87
C THR A 472 -10.71 0.16 11.70
N ASP A 473 -10.78 1.03 12.70
CA ASP A 473 -11.85 1.00 13.69
C ASP A 473 -13.13 1.66 13.18
N ALA A 474 -14.23 1.47 13.91
CA ALA A 474 -15.55 2.02 13.64
C ALA A 474 -16.00 3.10 14.65
N GLY A 475 -15.05 3.73 15.36
CA GLY A 475 -15.37 4.77 16.34
C GLY A 475 -15.91 6.05 15.69
N VAL A 476 -16.99 6.64 16.21
CA VAL A 476 -17.57 7.88 15.66
C VAL A 476 -17.44 9.02 16.66
N THR A 477 -17.15 10.23 16.17
CA THR A 477 -17.26 11.46 16.96
C THR A 477 -18.16 12.47 16.25
N ALA A 478 -18.98 13.21 17.00
CA ALA A 478 -19.89 14.20 16.43
C ALA A 478 -19.16 15.49 15.97
N GLY A 479 -17.88 15.64 16.31
CA GLY A 479 -17.08 16.82 16.01
C GLY A 479 -15.80 16.45 15.29
N ASP A 480 -14.79 17.29 15.45
CA ASP A 480 -13.51 17.15 14.79
C ASP A 480 -12.45 16.51 15.71
N ARG A 481 -12.80 15.40 16.38
CA ARG A 481 -11.83 14.70 17.25
C ARG A 481 -11.29 13.46 16.53
N ILE A 482 -9.97 13.28 16.56
CA ILE A 482 -9.31 12.10 16.04
C ILE A 482 -9.57 10.91 16.96
N VAL A 483 -10.03 9.79 16.39
CA VAL A 483 -10.16 8.51 17.10
C VAL A 483 -8.78 7.90 17.30
N GLY A 484 -7.99 7.81 16.23
CA GLY A 484 -6.56 7.46 16.27
C GLY A 484 -6.27 5.98 16.52
N THR A 485 -5.03 5.70 16.93
CA THR A 485 -4.38 4.37 16.82
C THR A 485 -4.59 3.48 18.03
N GLN A 486 -4.98 2.22 17.80
CA GLN A 486 -4.94 1.15 18.79
C GLN A 486 -4.21 -0.08 18.25
N SER A 487 -3.35 -0.69 19.06
CA SER A 487 -2.75 -1.98 18.73
C SER A 487 -3.21 -3.06 19.70
N ILE A 488 -3.52 -4.23 19.16
CA ILE A 488 -4.13 -5.35 19.88
C ILE A 488 -3.20 -6.55 19.86
N TYR A 489 -3.01 -7.19 21.01
CA TYR A 489 -2.17 -8.38 21.18
C TYR A 489 -2.84 -9.43 22.06
N ARG A 490 -2.25 -10.63 22.12
CA ARG A 490 -2.70 -11.68 23.03
C ARG A 490 -1.54 -12.43 23.67
N SER A 491 -1.44 -12.37 25.01
CA SER A 491 -0.38 -13.05 25.77
C SER A 491 -0.80 -14.41 26.35
N ASN A 492 -2.11 -14.74 26.35
CA ASN A 492 -2.67 -15.98 26.92
C ASN A 492 -2.13 -16.28 28.33
N HIS A 493 -2.32 -15.36 29.28
CA HIS A 493 -1.81 -15.49 30.65
C HIS A 493 -0.29 -15.72 30.70
N PHE A 494 0.46 -15.00 29.87
CA PHE A 494 1.91 -15.14 29.75
C PHE A 494 2.38 -16.58 29.40
N GLY A 495 1.57 -17.33 28.65
CA GLY A 495 1.92 -18.66 28.15
C GLY A 495 2.96 -18.63 27.03
N ASN A 496 3.19 -19.78 26.40
CA ASN A 496 4.18 -19.94 25.32
C ASN A 496 3.52 -20.28 23.97
N TYR A 497 4.23 -19.99 22.89
CA TYR A 497 4.00 -20.54 21.56
C TYR A 497 4.46 -22.00 21.47
N ALA A 498 4.11 -22.68 20.38
CA ALA A 498 4.49 -24.06 20.13
C ALA A 498 6.03 -24.28 20.09
N ASP A 499 6.81 -23.27 19.73
CA ASP A 499 8.27 -23.28 19.74
C ASP A 499 8.90 -22.97 21.12
N GLY A 500 8.06 -22.73 22.14
CA GLY A 500 8.46 -22.36 23.50
C GLY A 500 8.67 -20.86 23.73
N THR A 501 8.58 -20.03 22.70
CA THR A 501 8.72 -18.57 22.83
C THR A 501 7.57 -17.99 23.66
N PRO A 502 7.82 -17.11 24.64
CA PRO A 502 6.75 -16.49 25.42
C PRO A 502 5.81 -15.64 24.57
N ARG A 503 4.49 -15.80 24.76
CA ARG A 503 3.47 -15.07 24.01
C ARG A 503 3.45 -13.57 24.29
N ILE A 504 4.03 -13.14 25.42
CA ILE A 504 4.16 -11.71 25.74
C ILE A 504 5.01 -10.94 24.72
N ILE A 505 5.83 -11.63 23.91
CA ILE A 505 6.59 -11.03 22.80
C ILE A 505 5.69 -10.30 21.78
N SER A 506 4.42 -10.72 21.66
CA SER A 506 3.43 -10.07 20.79
C SER A 506 2.98 -8.71 21.32
N ARG A 507 3.01 -8.50 22.65
CA ARG A 507 2.86 -7.16 23.23
C ARG A 507 3.99 -6.26 22.76
N ARG A 508 5.22 -6.77 22.74
CA ARG A 508 6.38 -5.99 22.30
C ARG A 508 6.30 -5.62 20.82
N LEU A 509 5.77 -6.52 19.97
CA LEU A 509 5.49 -6.22 18.56
C LEU A 509 4.46 -5.07 18.45
N ALA A 510 3.32 -5.22 19.11
CA ALA A 510 2.26 -4.21 19.13
C ALA A 510 2.77 -2.86 19.64
N GLU A 511 3.54 -2.84 20.73
CA GLU A 511 4.16 -1.65 21.30
C GLU A 511 5.08 -0.93 20.32
N MET A 512 6.00 -1.66 19.68
CA MET A 512 6.98 -1.06 18.77
C MET A 512 6.33 -0.50 17.50
N VAL A 513 5.33 -1.18 16.95
CA VAL A 513 4.56 -0.70 15.80
C VAL A 513 3.70 0.51 16.20
N ASN A 514 2.97 0.43 17.31
CA ASN A 514 2.11 1.53 17.81
C ASN A 514 2.93 2.80 18.06
N ALA A 515 4.02 2.68 18.81
CA ALA A 515 4.85 3.83 19.17
C ALA A 515 5.50 4.48 17.94
N GLN A 516 6.00 3.69 16.99
CA GLN A 516 6.57 4.21 15.75
C GLN A 516 5.51 4.92 14.90
N LEU A 517 4.31 4.33 14.77
CA LEU A 517 3.21 4.89 13.99
C LEU A 517 2.69 6.20 14.57
N VAL A 518 2.38 6.23 15.87
CA VAL A 518 1.91 7.44 16.57
C VAL A 518 2.96 8.55 16.50
N ALA A 519 4.24 8.25 16.73
CA ALA A 519 5.31 9.25 16.69
C ALA A 519 5.44 9.89 15.30
N ASP A 520 5.40 9.09 14.23
CA ASP A 520 5.51 9.59 12.86
C ASP A 520 4.30 10.45 12.46
N MET A 521 3.07 10.02 12.81
CA MET A 521 1.86 10.79 12.49
C MET A 521 1.83 12.12 13.23
N ARG A 522 2.26 12.13 14.50
CA ARG A 522 2.42 13.37 15.27
C ARG A 522 3.49 14.28 14.73
N ALA A 523 4.51 13.76 14.06
CA ALA A 523 5.61 14.56 13.54
C ALA A 523 5.32 15.16 12.15
N GLN A 524 4.41 14.58 11.37
CA GLN A 524 4.21 14.93 9.95
C GLN A 524 2.80 15.40 9.58
N PHE A 525 1.77 15.06 10.36
CA PHE A 525 0.37 15.27 9.96
C PHE A 525 -0.51 15.89 11.05
N GLU A 526 -0.49 15.35 12.27
CA GLU A 526 -1.42 15.72 13.33
C GLU A 526 -0.72 15.64 14.69
N PRO A 527 -0.24 16.77 15.25
CA PRO A 527 0.56 16.75 16.48
C PRO A 527 -0.19 16.16 17.68
N HIS A 528 -1.53 16.17 17.64
CA HIS A 528 -2.41 15.59 18.65
C HIS A 528 -3.05 14.28 18.19
N TRP A 529 -2.36 13.49 17.35
CA TRP A 529 -2.87 12.19 16.92
C TRP A 529 -3.10 11.30 18.16
N THR A 530 -4.34 10.85 18.33
CA THR A 530 -4.75 10.09 19.53
C THR A 530 -4.06 8.73 19.55
N ASP A 531 -3.45 8.39 20.69
CA ASP A 531 -2.93 7.05 20.99
C ASP A 531 -3.89 6.33 21.93
N ARG A 532 -4.61 5.33 21.44
CA ARG A 532 -5.54 4.51 22.25
C ARG A 532 -4.84 3.35 22.94
N GLY A 533 -3.52 3.22 22.78
CA GLY A 533 -2.69 2.29 23.52
C GLY A 533 -2.80 0.83 23.06
N LEU A 534 -2.39 -0.07 23.96
CA LEU A 534 -2.23 -1.50 23.73
C LEU A 534 -3.34 -2.32 24.41
N THR A 535 -4.24 -2.92 23.65
CA THR A 535 -5.31 -3.75 24.26
C THR A 535 -4.98 -5.23 24.16
N GLN A 536 -5.29 -5.98 25.22
CA GLN A 536 -5.24 -7.44 25.18
C GLN A 536 -6.64 -8.01 24.95
N GLU A 537 -6.88 -8.61 23.78
CA GLU A 537 -8.20 -9.14 23.40
C GLU A 537 -8.17 -10.61 23.01
N ASN A 538 -9.34 -11.25 23.07
CA ASN A 538 -9.52 -12.67 22.73
C ASN A 538 -9.86 -12.90 21.25
N LEU A 539 -9.26 -12.12 20.34
CA LEU A 539 -9.55 -12.17 18.90
C LEU A 539 -8.88 -13.38 18.24
N TYR A 540 -9.58 -14.03 17.33
CA TYR A 540 -9.13 -15.27 16.70
C TYR A 540 -7.79 -15.11 15.96
N GLU A 541 -7.63 -13.99 15.25
CA GLU A 541 -6.49 -13.62 14.39
C GLU A 541 -5.15 -13.47 15.12
N ILE A 542 -5.17 -13.28 16.43
CA ILE A 542 -3.95 -13.10 17.26
C ILE A 542 -3.84 -14.13 18.37
N ARG A 543 -4.95 -14.79 18.73
CA ARG A 543 -4.98 -15.83 19.76
C ARG A 543 -4.51 -17.18 19.22
N VAL A 544 -5.06 -17.59 18.08
CA VAL A 544 -4.92 -18.94 17.51
C VAL A 544 -3.59 -19.18 16.80
N PRO A 545 -2.98 -18.21 16.10
CA PRO A 545 -1.67 -18.39 15.51
C PRO A 545 -0.62 -18.85 16.53
N GLN A 546 0.24 -19.76 16.10
CA GLN A 546 1.38 -20.27 16.87
C GLN A 546 2.68 -19.48 16.64
N VAL A 547 2.57 -18.32 16.00
CA VAL A 547 3.68 -17.36 15.81
C VAL A 547 3.36 -16.02 16.49
N PRO A 548 4.37 -15.21 16.83
CA PRO A 548 4.16 -13.83 17.30
C PRO A 548 3.26 -13.04 16.36
N GLY A 549 2.29 -12.30 16.90
CA GLY A 549 1.40 -11.54 16.05
C GLY A 549 0.60 -10.45 16.75
N MET A 550 0.12 -9.50 15.94
CA MET A 550 -0.66 -8.35 16.38
C MET A 550 -1.80 -8.04 15.40
N LEU A 551 -2.81 -7.34 15.90
CA LEU A 551 -3.84 -6.72 15.09
C LEU A 551 -3.77 -5.19 15.31
N LEU A 552 -3.79 -4.43 14.23
CA LEU A 552 -3.77 -2.97 14.28
C LEU A 552 -5.16 -2.45 13.97
N GLU A 553 -5.74 -1.65 14.87
CA GLU A 553 -6.93 -0.83 14.64
C GLU A 553 -6.47 0.62 14.47
N TYR A 554 -6.15 1.02 13.23
CA TYR A 554 -5.31 2.21 13.04
C TYR A 554 -6.02 3.56 13.22
N LEU A 555 -7.07 3.81 12.44
CA LEU A 555 -7.87 5.02 12.50
C LEU A 555 -9.33 4.62 12.34
N SER A 556 -10.27 5.54 12.56
CA SER A 556 -11.66 5.21 12.31
C SER A 556 -12.11 5.51 10.89
N HIS A 557 -12.54 4.48 10.17
CA HIS A 557 -13.14 4.63 8.83
C HIS A 557 -14.55 5.26 8.88
N GLN A 558 -15.16 5.35 10.07
CA GLN A 558 -16.47 5.99 10.29
C GLN A 558 -16.35 7.40 10.87
N ASN A 559 -15.13 7.93 11.01
CA ASN A 559 -14.92 9.27 11.57
C ASN A 559 -14.35 10.20 10.51
N PHE A 560 -15.12 11.22 10.13
CA PHE A 560 -14.71 12.19 9.11
C PHE A 560 -13.37 12.88 9.43
N ALA A 561 -13.10 13.19 10.70
CA ALA A 561 -11.84 13.81 11.11
C ALA A 561 -10.62 12.93 10.79
N ASP A 562 -10.74 11.62 11.00
CA ASP A 562 -9.71 10.64 10.67
C ASP A 562 -9.62 10.50 9.13
N MET A 563 -10.74 10.36 8.43
CA MET A 563 -10.76 10.12 6.97
C MET A 563 -10.24 11.27 6.12
N ARG A 564 -10.25 12.52 6.61
CA ARG A 564 -9.56 13.65 5.94
C ARG A 564 -8.05 13.46 5.84
N TYR A 565 -7.46 12.71 6.76
CA TYR A 565 -6.08 12.20 6.62
C TYR A 565 -6.09 10.86 5.91
N GLY A 566 -7.04 9.99 6.26
CA GLY A 566 -7.08 8.61 5.81
C GLY A 566 -7.13 8.41 4.29
N LEU A 567 -7.81 9.28 3.55
CA LEU A 567 -7.87 9.20 2.08
C LEU A 567 -6.67 9.84 1.37
N ASP A 568 -5.74 10.46 2.10
CA ASP A 568 -4.55 11.12 1.51
C ASP A 568 -3.42 10.10 1.27
N PRO A 569 -3.01 9.84 0.02
CA PRO A 569 -1.95 8.87 -0.27
C PRO A 569 -0.61 9.19 0.42
N ASN A 570 -0.33 10.45 0.76
CA ASN A 570 0.86 10.81 1.51
C ASN A 570 0.81 10.33 2.97
N PHE A 571 -0.36 10.46 3.59
CA PHE A 571 -0.60 9.93 4.93
C PHE A 571 -0.48 8.41 4.90
N ILE A 572 -1.16 7.76 3.95
CA ILE A 572 -1.09 6.30 3.75
C ILE A 572 0.36 5.81 3.59
N PHE A 573 1.17 6.49 2.77
CA PHE A 573 2.59 6.17 2.59
C PHE A 573 3.39 6.30 3.90
N ALA A 574 3.21 7.41 4.62
CA ALA A 574 3.93 7.66 5.87
C ALA A 574 3.55 6.66 6.97
N SER A 575 2.26 6.34 7.12
CA SER A 575 1.76 5.33 8.05
C SER A 575 2.32 3.95 7.71
N SER A 576 2.31 3.58 6.42
CA SER A 576 2.86 2.31 5.94
C SER A 576 4.35 2.20 6.21
N ARG A 577 5.09 3.30 6.02
CA ARG A 577 6.52 3.39 6.35
C ARG A 577 6.77 3.24 7.85
N ALA A 578 5.93 3.83 8.70
CA ALA A 578 6.03 3.69 10.15
C ALA A 578 5.78 2.25 10.62
N ILE A 579 4.79 1.56 10.04
CA ILE A 579 4.50 0.15 10.29
C ILE A 579 5.70 -0.73 9.90
N TYR A 580 6.24 -0.54 8.69
CA TYR A 580 7.45 -1.21 8.24
C TYR A 580 8.62 -1.00 9.21
N LYS A 581 8.88 0.25 9.64
CA LYS A 581 9.93 0.56 10.62
C LYS A 581 9.72 -0.18 11.94
N GLY A 582 8.48 -0.23 12.45
CA GLY A 582 8.14 -0.96 13.67
C GLY A 582 8.44 -2.46 13.56
N ILE A 583 8.00 -3.10 12.47
CA ILE A 583 8.26 -4.52 12.17
C ILE A 583 9.76 -4.79 12.06
N LEU A 584 10.48 -3.98 11.26
CA LEU A 584 11.92 -4.12 11.05
C LEU A 584 12.69 -4.06 12.38
N ARG A 585 12.36 -3.08 13.23
CA ARG A 585 13.01 -2.95 14.54
C ARG A 585 12.71 -4.13 15.45
N TRP A 586 11.47 -4.65 15.43
CA TRP A 586 11.09 -5.79 16.26
C TRP A 586 11.85 -7.05 15.85
N ILE A 587 11.89 -7.37 14.55
CA ILE A 587 12.67 -8.51 14.03
C ILE A 587 14.15 -8.32 14.35
N ALA A 588 14.69 -7.13 14.14
CA ALA A 588 16.09 -6.86 14.41
C ALA A 588 16.45 -6.98 15.90
N ALA A 589 15.55 -6.57 16.79
CA ALA A 589 15.71 -6.74 18.23
C ALA A 589 15.70 -8.23 18.62
N ARG A 590 14.84 -9.05 18.02
CA ARG A 590 14.82 -10.52 18.21
C ARG A 590 16.13 -11.18 17.79
N ASP A 591 16.67 -10.74 16.65
CA ASP A 591 17.82 -11.38 16.02
C ASP A 591 19.16 -10.72 16.39
N HIS A 592 19.15 -9.75 17.32
CA HIS A 592 20.33 -9.03 17.81
C HIS A 592 21.16 -8.41 16.68
N ARG A 593 20.49 -7.83 15.69
CA ARG A 593 21.12 -7.24 14.50
C ARG A 593 20.93 -5.74 14.44
N GLN A 594 21.86 -5.07 13.76
CA GLN A 594 21.71 -3.64 13.47
C GLN A 594 20.53 -3.40 12.53
N VAL A 595 19.83 -2.29 12.76
CA VAL A 595 18.72 -1.82 11.92
C VAL A 595 19.23 -0.75 10.97
N VAL A 596 18.91 -0.90 9.68
CA VAL A 596 18.97 0.17 8.69
C VAL A 596 17.65 0.19 7.96
N VAL A 597 17.01 1.34 7.91
CA VAL A 597 15.74 1.54 7.19
C VAL A 597 16.04 1.80 5.71
N GLN A 598 15.18 1.33 4.80
CA GLN A 598 15.35 1.58 3.38
C GLN A 598 15.24 3.08 3.03
N PRO A 599 15.92 3.55 1.97
CA PRO A 599 15.85 4.96 1.55
C PRO A 599 14.47 5.41 1.06
N LEU A 600 14.29 6.73 1.00
CA LEU A 600 13.19 7.36 0.25
C LEU A 600 13.58 7.48 -1.24
N PRO A 601 12.59 7.58 -2.16
CA PRO A 601 12.85 7.84 -3.58
C PRO A 601 13.71 9.09 -3.77
N VAL A 602 14.59 9.09 -4.77
CA VAL A 602 15.44 10.26 -5.07
C VAL A 602 14.58 11.44 -5.53
N GLN A 603 15.09 12.65 -5.33
CA GLN A 603 14.44 13.89 -5.75
C GLN A 603 15.32 14.68 -6.72
N SER A 604 14.75 15.71 -7.33
CA SER A 604 15.45 16.61 -8.26
C SER A 604 16.11 15.87 -9.42
N PHE A 605 15.42 14.84 -9.93
CA PHE A 605 15.89 14.11 -11.09
C PHE A 605 15.87 15.03 -12.32
N ALA A 606 16.89 14.95 -13.17
CA ALA A 606 17.03 15.76 -14.37
C ALA A 606 17.85 15.04 -15.45
N ILE A 607 17.53 15.33 -16.72
CA ILE A 607 18.28 14.88 -17.89
C ILE A 607 18.85 16.12 -18.59
N ALA A 608 20.18 16.21 -18.65
CA ALA A 608 20.90 17.32 -19.28
C ALA A 608 21.61 16.87 -20.58
N PRO A 609 21.41 17.54 -21.72
CA PRO A 609 22.14 17.24 -22.94
C PRO A 609 23.58 17.75 -22.84
N LEU A 610 24.55 16.96 -23.33
CA LEU A 610 25.97 17.30 -23.35
C LEU A 610 26.54 17.44 -24.78
N GLY A 611 25.69 17.33 -25.81
CA GLY A 611 26.08 17.27 -27.22
C GLY A 611 26.56 15.88 -27.65
N ASN A 612 26.67 15.68 -28.97
CA ASN A 612 27.09 14.40 -29.59
C ASN A 612 26.29 13.19 -29.10
N ALA A 613 24.95 13.31 -29.04
CA ALA A 613 24.06 12.24 -28.59
C ALA A 613 24.29 11.74 -27.14
N ARG A 614 25.03 12.50 -26.31
CA ARG A 614 25.27 12.17 -24.90
C ARG A 614 24.40 13.00 -23.98
N PHE A 615 23.91 12.35 -22.93
CA PHE A 615 23.07 12.95 -21.90
C PHE A 615 23.57 12.54 -20.53
N LYS A 616 23.41 13.45 -19.56
CA LYS A 616 23.70 13.23 -18.15
C LYS A 616 22.41 13.18 -17.37
N LEU A 617 22.19 12.06 -16.70
CA LEU A 617 21.17 11.91 -15.67
C LEU A 617 21.77 12.35 -14.34
N THR A 618 21.05 13.18 -13.59
CA THR A 618 21.47 13.65 -12.26
C THR A 618 20.28 13.66 -11.31
N TRP A 619 20.52 13.36 -10.04
CA TRP A 619 19.50 13.41 -9.00
C TRP A 619 20.12 13.79 -7.65
N THR A 620 19.31 13.84 -6.60
CA THR A 620 19.75 14.04 -5.23
C THR A 620 19.07 13.05 -4.29
N ALA A 621 19.75 12.69 -3.21
CA ALA A 621 19.13 11.88 -2.16
C ALA A 621 17.96 12.65 -1.51
N THR A 622 16.97 11.91 -1.01
CA THR A 622 15.88 12.44 -0.19
C THR A 622 16.10 12.01 1.25
N PRO A 623 16.59 12.89 2.14
CA PRO A 623 16.75 12.57 3.56
C PRO A 623 15.40 12.27 4.19
N ASP A 624 15.32 11.18 4.96
CA ASP A 624 14.20 10.93 5.85
C ASP A 624 14.44 11.71 7.15
N SER A 625 13.63 12.74 7.41
CA SER A 625 13.78 13.60 8.58
C SER A 625 13.55 12.86 9.90
N LEU A 626 12.89 11.70 9.88
CA LEU A 626 12.59 10.88 11.05
C LEU A 626 13.48 9.63 11.16
N GLU A 627 14.36 9.39 10.17
CA GLU A 627 15.17 8.17 10.14
C GLU A 627 16.54 8.39 9.46
N PRO A 628 17.56 8.80 10.24
CA PRO A 628 18.90 9.05 9.70
C PRO A 628 19.57 7.84 9.03
N THR A 629 19.20 6.61 9.42
CA THR A 629 19.79 5.40 8.79
C THR A 629 19.31 5.18 7.36
N ALA A 630 18.23 5.85 6.93
CA ALA A 630 17.65 5.72 5.60
C ALA A 630 18.46 6.37 4.47
N MET A 631 19.60 7.00 4.75
CA MET A 631 20.40 7.62 3.69
C MET A 631 20.89 6.58 2.65
N PRO A 632 20.79 6.89 1.34
CA PRO A 632 21.26 6.01 0.29
C PRO A 632 22.79 5.96 0.24
N LYS A 633 23.29 4.80 -0.19
CA LYS A 633 24.70 4.56 -0.50
C LYS A 633 24.96 4.36 -1.99
N ARG A 634 23.96 3.85 -2.71
CA ARG A 634 24.02 3.49 -4.14
C ARG A 634 22.68 3.76 -4.80
N TYR A 635 22.66 3.72 -6.13
CA TYR A 635 21.47 3.96 -6.94
C TYR A 635 21.41 2.96 -8.09
N ILE A 636 20.22 2.45 -8.35
CA ILE A 636 19.92 1.62 -9.52
C ILE A 636 19.30 2.54 -10.57
N VAL A 637 19.85 2.52 -11.79
CA VAL A 637 19.31 3.22 -12.95
C VAL A 637 18.60 2.20 -13.83
N ALA A 638 17.33 2.43 -14.10
CA ALA A 638 16.52 1.59 -14.97
C ALA A 638 16.02 2.37 -16.19
N GLU A 639 15.91 1.70 -17.33
CA GLU A 639 15.58 2.28 -18.64
C GLU A 639 14.44 1.51 -19.33
N ARG A 640 13.54 2.25 -19.97
CA ARG A 640 12.50 1.76 -20.88
C ARG A 640 12.67 2.44 -22.23
N VAL A 641 12.68 1.65 -23.31
CA VAL A 641 12.94 2.14 -24.68
C VAL A 641 11.75 1.84 -25.60
N GLY A 642 11.31 2.85 -26.36
CA GLY A 642 10.20 2.77 -27.31
C GLY A 642 8.90 2.30 -26.66
N ASP A 643 8.18 1.42 -27.35
CA ASP A 643 6.90 0.86 -26.90
C ASP A 643 7.05 -0.29 -25.89
N ASN A 644 8.26 -0.55 -25.39
CA ASN A 644 8.46 -1.54 -24.33
C ASN A 644 7.76 -1.05 -23.05
N ASN A 645 7.01 -1.91 -22.36
CA ASN A 645 6.31 -1.51 -21.12
C ASN A 645 7.10 -1.81 -19.84
N GLY A 646 8.32 -2.36 -19.93
CA GLY A 646 9.16 -2.68 -18.77
C GLY A 646 10.43 -1.83 -18.67
N PHE A 647 10.86 -1.56 -17.44
CA PHE A 647 12.12 -0.89 -17.13
C PHE A 647 13.22 -1.91 -16.82
N ALA A 648 14.23 -2.02 -17.69
CA ALA A 648 15.40 -2.84 -17.46
C ALA A 648 16.41 -2.12 -16.56
N GLU A 649 16.95 -2.79 -15.54
CA GLU A 649 18.03 -2.24 -14.72
C GLU A 649 19.35 -2.26 -15.51
N ILE A 650 19.87 -1.07 -15.86
CA ILE A 650 21.03 -0.92 -16.74
C ILE A 650 22.33 -0.61 -16.00
N ALA A 651 22.25 -0.08 -14.77
CA ALA A 651 23.43 0.25 -13.97
C ALA A 651 23.14 0.32 -12.47
N ILE A 652 24.18 0.06 -11.67
CA ILE A 652 24.24 0.41 -10.24
C ILE A 652 25.42 1.37 -10.05
N VAL A 653 25.16 2.55 -9.49
CA VAL A 653 26.16 3.61 -9.33
C VAL A 653 26.22 4.12 -7.89
N ASP A 654 27.42 4.53 -7.46
CA ASP A 654 27.63 5.08 -6.11
C ASP A 654 27.37 6.59 -6.05
N LYS A 655 27.44 7.27 -7.21
CA LYS A 655 27.22 8.71 -7.34
C LYS A 655 25.82 9.00 -7.86
N PRO A 656 25.23 10.16 -7.52
CA PRO A 656 23.89 10.51 -7.97
C PRO A 656 23.89 11.06 -9.41
N GLU A 657 24.62 10.40 -10.30
CA GLU A 657 24.74 10.75 -11.71
C GLU A 657 25.00 9.51 -12.57
N TYR A 658 24.52 9.52 -13.81
CA TYR A 658 24.79 8.49 -14.80
C TYR A 658 24.84 9.09 -16.21
N MET A 659 25.68 8.55 -17.08
CA MET A 659 25.87 9.04 -18.44
C MET A 659 25.27 8.04 -19.43
N VAL A 660 24.47 8.54 -20.36
CA VAL A 660 23.85 7.72 -21.42
C VAL A 660 24.17 8.30 -22.79
N THR A 661 24.18 7.42 -23.79
CA THR A 661 24.32 7.79 -25.20
C THR A 661 23.10 7.25 -25.94
N VAL A 662 22.35 8.13 -26.61
CA VAL A 662 21.13 7.77 -27.35
C VAL A 662 21.30 8.26 -28.78
N THR A 663 21.41 7.34 -29.73
CA THR A 663 21.71 7.64 -31.15
C THR A 663 20.57 7.27 -32.10
N ASP A 664 19.53 6.60 -31.62
CA ASP A 664 18.34 6.28 -32.39
C ASP A 664 17.27 7.38 -32.24
N SER A 665 16.08 7.12 -32.79
CA SER A 665 14.92 8.01 -32.72
C SER A 665 13.77 7.39 -31.93
N LEU A 666 14.10 6.54 -30.95
CA LEU A 666 13.14 6.00 -30.00
C LEU A 666 13.03 6.93 -28.79
N LEU A 667 11.95 6.75 -28.04
CA LEU A 667 11.75 7.38 -26.74
C LEU A 667 12.51 6.57 -25.68
N HIS A 668 13.33 7.22 -24.86
CA HIS A 668 14.02 6.60 -23.73
C HIS A 668 13.51 7.19 -22.42
N SER A 669 12.99 6.36 -21.54
CA SER A 669 12.51 6.74 -20.21
C SER A 669 13.38 6.12 -19.13
N TYR A 670 13.63 6.86 -18.05
CA TYR A 670 14.50 6.44 -16.96
C TYR A 670 13.82 6.60 -15.61
N ARG A 671 14.14 5.69 -14.69
CA ARG A 671 13.80 5.78 -13.26
C ARG A 671 15.03 5.45 -12.43
N VAL A 672 15.09 6.03 -11.23
CA VAL A 672 16.18 5.81 -10.28
C VAL A 672 15.63 5.28 -8.97
N THR A 673 16.23 4.20 -8.47
CA THR A 673 15.92 3.62 -7.16
C THR A 673 17.13 3.76 -6.24
N ALA A 674 16.92 4.31 -5.04
CA ALA A 674 17.94 4.47 -4.02
C ALA A 674 18.14 3.18 -3.23
N LEU A 675 19.39 2.89 -2.83
CA LEU A 675 19.78 1.65 -2.16
C LEU A 675 20.70 1.89 -0.95
N ASN A 676 20.49 1.17 0.15
CA ASN A 676 21.42 1.08 1.28
C ASN A 676 21.47 -0.36 1.85
N ASP A 677 22.08 -0.55 3.04
CA ASP A 677 22.21 -1.88 3.66
C ASP A 677 20.89 -2.45 4.20
N GLY A 678 19.83 -1.63 4.24
CA GLY A 678 18.51 -1.94 4.79
C GLY A 678 17.44 -2.26 3.75
N GLY A 679 17.66 -1.90 2.48
CA GLY A 679 16.71 -2.13 1.40
C GLY A 679 16.84 -1.10 0.28
N ARG A 680 15.80 -1.06 -0.56
CA ARG A 680 15.65 -0.14 -1.69
C ARG A 680 14.42 0.75 -1.56
N SER A 681 14.47 1.94 -2.15
CA SER A 681 13.31 2.84 -2.19
C SER A 681 12.27 2.39 -3.24
N PHE A 682 11.09 2.99 -3.19
CA PHE A 682 10.24 3.11 -4.38
C PHE A 682 11.00 3.87 -5.49
N PRO A 683 10.66 3.67 -6.78
CA PRO A 683 11.31 4.40 -7.86
C PRO A 683 11.03 5.91 -7.79
N SER A 684 11.92 6.71 -8.36
CA SER A 684 11.68 8.12 -8.66
C SER A 684 10.52 8.31 -9.63
N GLU A 685 10.14 9.58 -9.86
CA GLU A 685 9.41 9.93 -11.08
C GLU A 685 10.18 9.47 -12.34
N THR A 686 9.44 9.29 -13.43
CA THR A 686 10.00 8.90 -14.72
C THR A 686 10.34 10.15 -15.53
N LEU A 687 11.59 10.24 -15.97
CA LEU A 687 12.02 11.26 -16.92
C LEU A 687 12.38 10.61 -18.24
N SER A 688 12.07 11.30 -19.33
CA SER A 688 12.25 10.79 -20.68
C SER A 688 13.04 11.75 -21.56
N LEU A 689 13.65 11.20 -22.60
CA LEU A 689 14.29 11.95 -23.67
C LEU A 689 14.03 11.26 -25.01
N GLY A 690 14.22 12.01 -26.10
CA GLY A 690 14.16 11.46 -27.45
C GLY A 690 14.75 12.40 -28.49
N ILE A 691 15.37 11.81 -29.52
CA ILE A 691 16.00 12.56 -30.63
C ILE A 691 15.16 12.40 -31.90
N ALA A 692 14.44 13.45 -32.26
CA ALA A 692 13.66 13.46 -33.49
C ALA A 692 14.55 13.52 -34.74
N PRO A 693 14.21 12.77 -35.81
CA PRO A 693 14.91 12.87 -37.10
C PRO A 693 14.85 14.29 -37.66
N ARG A 694 16.00 14.88 -37.99
CA ARG A 694 16.11 16.28 -38.47
C ARG A 694 15.42 17.28 -37.52
N SER A 695 15.69 17.12 -36.22
CA SER A 695 15.11 17.93 -35.16
C SER A 695 15.15 19.44 -35.44
N LYS A 696 14.01 20.10 -35.23
CA LYS A 696 13.86 21.57 -35.30
C LYS A 696 14.45 22.28 -34.08
N GLY A 697 14.65 21.56 -32.99
CA GLY A 697 15.16 22.10 -31.72
C GLY A 697 14.98 21.11 -30.58
N MET A 698 15.60 21.41 -29.44
CA MET A 698 15.44 20.65 -28.20
C MET A 698 14.43 21.35 -27.29
N VAL A 699 13.36 20.66 -26.91
CA VAL A 699 12.37 21.10 -25.93
C VAL A 699 12.76 20.61 -24.55
N MET A 700 12.64 21.47 -23.53
CA MET A 700 12.73 21.06 -22.13
C MET A 700 11.32 20.75 -21.61
N VAL A 701 11.07 19.50 -21.23
CA VAL A 701 9.83 19.08 -20.58
C VAL A 701 10.02 19.14 -19.06
N VAL A 702 9.26 19.97 -18.37
CA VAL A 702 9.27 20.08 -16.91
C VAL A 702 8.07 19.32 -16.34
N ASN A 703 8.32 18.24 -15.62
CA ASN A 703 7.28 17.51 -14.90
C ASN A 703 6.90 18.27 -13.62
N GLY A 704 5.83 19.07 -13.68
CA GLY A 704 5.25 19.80 -12.55
C GLY A 704 4.20 19.02 -11.78
N PHE A 705 3.61 18.00 -12.39
CA PHE A 705 2.53 17.23 -11.80
C PHE A 705 3.07 16.17 -10.82
N THR A 706 3.20 16.59 -9.57
CA THR A 706 3.73 15.78 -8.47
C THR A 706 2.69 15.51 -7.39
N ARG A 707 1.53 16.15 -7.49
CA ARG A 707 0.46 16.10 -6.49
C ARG A 707 -0.08 14.68 -6.31
N LEU A 708 -0.21 14.33 -5.04
CA LEU A 708 -1.05 13.25 -4.50
C LEU A 708 -1.95 13.87 -3.44
N SER A 709 -3.22 13.49 -3.36
CA SER A 709 -4.11 14.03 -2.34
C SER A 709 -5.35 13.19 -2.10
N ALA A 710 -5.96 13.40 -0.93
CA ALA A 710 -7.36 13.06 -0.69
C ALA A 710 -8.31 13.86 -1.59
N PRO A 711 -9.60 13.46 -1.67
CA PRO A 711 -10.66 14.29 -2.22
C PRO A 711 -10.81 15.62 -1.47
N ASP A 712 -11.35 16.63 -2.17
CA ASP A 712 -11.76 17.88 -1.52
C ASP A 712 -12.88 17.61 -0.50
N TRP A 713 -13.03 18.51 0.46
CA TRP A 713 -14.00 18.35 1.54
C TRP A 713 -14.45 19.69 2.12
N VAL A 714 -15.60 19.66 2.80
CA VAL A 714 -16.22 20.81 3.46
C VAL A 714 -16.61 20.47 4.89
N ASP A 715 -16.57 21.49 5.77
CA ASP A 715 -17.05 21.43 7.16
C ASP A 715 -17.70 22.78 7.50
N ASP A 716 -19.01 22.89 7.28
CA ASP A 716 -19.83 24.08 7.57
C ASP A 716 -20.99 23.73 8.51
N GLY A 717 -20.64 23.27 9.71
CA GLY A 717 -21.62 22.92 10.73
C GLY A 717 -22.28 21.56 10.47
N ASP A 718 -23.58 21.55 10.14
CA ASP A 718 -24.30 20.32 9.81
C ASP A 718 -23.95 19.80 8.41
N TYR A 719 -23.55 20.66 7.47
CA TYR A 719 -23.11 20.25 6.14
C TYR A 719 -21.60 19.97 6.15
N CYS A 720 -21.24 18.69 6.21
CA CYS A 720 -19.86 18.24 6.34
C CYS A 720 -19.63 16.94 5.58
N GLY A 721 -18.56 16.86 4.78
CA GLY A 721 -18.25 15.64 4.02
C GLY A 721 -17.25 15.90 2.90
N PHE A 722 -16.96 14.85 2.15
CA PHE A 722 -16.17 14.93 0.93
C PHE A 722 -17.01 15.49 -0.22
N THR A 723 -16.32 16.21 -1.11
CA THR A 723 -16.87 16.88 -2.28
C THR A 723 -16.02 16.50 -3.49
N ASP A 724 -16.00 15.23 -3.81
CA ASP A 724 -15.27 14.68 -4.96
C ASP A 724 -15.73 15.27 -6.30
N GLU A 725 -16.93 15.84 -6.37
CA GLU A 725 -17.41 16.62 -7.52
C GLU A 725 -16.52 17.83 -7.84
N THR A 726 -15.79 18.38 -6.86
CA THR A 726 -14.81 19.46 -7.11
C THR A 726 -13.42 18.92 -7.37
N ASP A 727 -13.05 17.82 -6.70
CA ASP A 727 -11.79 17.10 -6.90
C ASP A 727 -11.84 15.74 -6.19
N HIS A 728 -11.78 14.63 -6.92
CA HIS A 728 -11.65 13.27 -6.33
C HIS A 728 -10.28 13.06 -5.65
N GLY A 729 -9.39 14.04 -5.70
CA GLY A 729 -8.01 13.90 -5.28
C GLY A 729 -7.15 13.25 -6.36
N VAL A 730 -5.99 12.75 -5.94
CA VAL A 730 -5.01 12.14 -6.85
C VAL A 730 -4.35 10.93 -6.17
N PRO A 731 -4.75 9.70 -6.53
CA PRO A 731 -4.11 8.47 -6.03
C PRO A 731 -2.63 8.34 -6.42
N TYR A 732 -1.86 7.55 -5.65
CA TYR A 732 -0.50 7.15 -6.02
C TYR A 732 -0.56 6.04 -7.08
N VAL A 733 -0.23 6.36 -8.33
CA VAL A 733 -0.34 5.47 -9.51
C VAL A 733 -1.78 5.04 -9.81
N GLN A 734 -2.46 4.40 -8.86
CA GLN A 734 -3.86 3.99 -8.92
C GLN A 734 -4.46 3.91 -7.51
N GLY A 735 -5.78 4.04 -7.41
CA GLY A 735 -6.58 3.86 -6.19
C GLY A 735 -7.50 2.63 -6.32
N ILE A 736 -7.75 1.95 -5.19
CA ILE A 736 -8.45 0.65 -5.15
C ILE A 736 -9.54 0.58 -4.07
N ASN A 737 -9.86 1.70 -3.42
CA ASN A 737 -10.81 1.76 -2.31
C ASN A 737 -11.96 2.76 -2.51
N TYR A 738 -11.98 3.52 -3.61
CA TYR A 738 -13.06 4.44 -3.90
C TYR A 738 -14.30 3.65 -4.34
N ILE A 739 -15.44 3.89 -3.68
CA ILE A 739 -16.69 3.17 -3.99
C ILE A 739 -17.75 4.02 -4.70
N GLY A 740 -17.65 5.35 -4.63
CA GLY A 740 -18.61 6.29 -5.21
C GLY A 740 -18.77 7.53 -4.35
N SER A 741 -19.37 8.59 -4.92
CA SER A 741 -19.47 9.90 -4.27
C SER A 741 -20.32 9.90 -3.01
N GLN A 742 -19.95 10.71 -2.03
CA GLN A 742 -20.73 10.92 -0.82
C GLN A 742 -22.01 11.73 -1.12
N TYR A 743 -23.18 11.21 -0.76
CA TYR A 743 -24.46 11.90 -0.94
C TYR A 743 -25.10 12.38 0.37
N GLU A 744 -24.80 11.77 1.52
CA GLU A 744 -25.31 12.21 2.83
C GLU A 744 -24.25 12.99 3.61
N ARG A 745 -24.36 14.32 3.56
CA ARG A 745 -23.40 15.25 4.19
C ARG A 745 -23.94 15.89 5.48
N ARG A 746 -25.13 15.50 5.96
CA ARG A 746 -25.66 16.03 7.22
C ARG A 746 -25.07 15.29 8.40
N ARG A 747 -24.33 15.97 9.27
CA ARG A 747 -23.82 15.41 10.54
C ARG A 747 -24.92 14.84 11.42
N SER A 748 -26.11 15.44 11.35
CA SER A 748 -27.30 15.01 12.08
C SER A 748 -27.96 13.74 11.56
N ALA A 749 -27.55 13.22 10.38
CA ALA A 749 -28.08 11.99 9.82
C ALA A 749 -27.66 10.77 10.65
N LYS A 750 -28.66 10.01 11.12
CA LYS A 750 -28.46 8.87 12.01
C LYS A 750 -28.21 7.58 11.22
N TRP A 751 -27.27 6.78 11.72
CA TRP A 751 -27.10 5.38 11.33
C TRP A 751 -28.36 4.57 11.67
N ARG A 752 -28.76 3.68 10.76
CA ARG A 752 -29.87 2.73 10.96
C ARG A 752 -29.40 1.27 10.85
N ASP A 753 -28.66 0.99 9.81
CA ASP A 753 -28.10 -0.31 9.43
C ASP A 753 -26.94 -0.07 8.44
N ASP A 754 -26.29 -1.13 7.96
CA ASP A 754 -25.11 -1.02 7.10
C ASP A 754 -25.44 -0.55 5.66
N ASP A 755 -26.68 -0.71 5.20
CA ASP A 755 -27.17 -0.14 3.95
C ASP A 755 -27.56 1.35 4.11
N SER A 756 -27.87 1.77 5.34
CA SER A 756 -28.28 3.13 5.72
C SER A 756 -27.41 3.68 6.85
N GLY A 757 -26.11 3.82 6.56
CA GLY A 757 -25.07 4.24 7.51
C GLY A 757 -25.18 5.66 8.09
N GLY A 758 -26.03 6.53 7.53
CA GLY A 758 -26.24 7.90 8.01
C GLY A 758 -25.21 8.89 7.45
N TRP A 759 -24.68 9.78 8.29
CA TRP A 759 -23.67 10.75 7.89
C TRP A 759 -22.46 10.05 7.27
N GLY A 760 -22.11 10.43 6.04
CA GLY A 760 -21.03 9.78 5.28
C GLY A 760 -21.54 8.87 4.17
N ASN A 761 -22.83 8.52 4.14
CA ASN A 761 -23.33 7.59 3.13
C ASN A 761 -22.93 7.99 1.70
N SER A 762 -22.42 7.00 0.98
CA SER A 762 -21.83 7.16 -0.35
C SER A 762 -22.44 6.17 -1.34
N HIS A 763 -22.32 6.51 -2.62
CA HIS A 763 -22.66 5.60 -3.71
C HIS A 763 -21.68 4.40 -3.79
N SER A 764 -22.04 3.39 -4.57
CA SER A 764 -21.32 2.11 -4.70
C SER A 764 -21.02 1.71 -6.14
N ASP A 765 -21.10 2.65 -7.08
CA ASP A 765 -20.92 2.42 -8.51
C ASP A 765 -19.45 2.20 -8.93
N TYR A 766 -18.50 2.28 -7.99
CA TYR A 766 -17.07 1.99 -8.18
C TYR A 766 -16.52 0.85 -7.31
N GLU A 767 -17.37 0.10 -6.61
CA GLU A 767 -16.92 -1.07 -5.85
C GLU A 767 -16.16 -2.07 -6.73
N GLY A 768 -14.97 -2.46 -6.27
CA GLY A 768 -14.09 -3.36 -7.00
C GLY A 768 -13.44 -2.78 -8.26
N LYS A 769 -13.55 -1.47 -8.51
CA LYS A 769 -12.89 -0.81 -9.64
C LYS A 769 -11.54 -0.19 -9.24
N VAL A 770 -10.65 -0.11 -10.22
CA VAL A 770 -9.38 0.61 -10.11
C VAL A 770 -9.56 2.01 -10.70
N VAL A 771 -9.05 3.02 -9.99
CA VAL A 771 -9.08 4.43 -10.41
C VAL A 771 -7.65 4.91 -10.68
N ALA A 772 -7.38 5.41 -11.88
CA ALA A 772 -6.07 5.93 -12.27
C ALA A 772 -5.69 7.18 -11.45
N GLY A 773 -4.44 7.21 -11.01
CA GLY A 773 -3.83 8.31 -10.28
C GLY A 773 -2.68 8.97 -11.03
N ASN A 774 -1.74 9.55 -10.28
CA ASN A 774 -0.52 10.08 -10.86
C ASN A 774 0.49 8.95 -11.10
N THR A 775 0.76 8.65 -12.38
CA THR A 775 1.71 7.60 -12.79
C THR A 775 3.16 8.08 -12.76
N PHE A 776 3.39 9.38 -12.61
CA PHE A 776 4.70 10.04 -12.67
C PHE A 776 5.46 9.76 -13.98
N ASP A 777 4.75 9.55 -15.08
CA ASP A 777 5.31 9.13 -16.37
C ASP A 777 4.81 9.95 -17.57
N PHE A 778 4.13 11.06 -17.30
CA PHE A 778 3.61 11.96 -18.34
C PHE A 778 4.67 12.61 -19.25
N PRO A 779 5.96 12.79 -18.84
CA PRO A 779 7.00 13.23 -19.78
C PRO A 779 7.17 12.32 -21.01
N ALA A 780 6.94 11.00 -20.87
CA ALA A 780 6.99 10.08 -22.00
C ALA A 780 5.87 10.37 -23.02
N LEU A 781 4.65 10.60 -22.52
CA LEU A 781 3.46 10.87 -23.33
C LEU A 781 3.57 12.21 -24.09
N HIS A 782 4.01 13.27 -23.39
CA HIS A 782 4.31 14.56 -24.03
C HIS A 782 5.44 14.43 -25.04
N GLY A 783 6.53 13.77 -24.63
CA GLY A 783 7.72 13.53 -25.44
C GLY A 783 7.42 12.86 -26.78
N ALA A 784 6.55 11.84 -26.78
CA ALA A 784 6.12 11.17 -28.01
C ALA A 784 5.46 12.15 -29.00
N SER A 785 4.58 13.02 -28.51
CA SER A 785 3.90 14.04 -29.31
C SER A 785 4.87 15.11 -29.82
N ILE A 786 5.85 15.51 -29.00
CA ILE A 786 6.91 16.46 -29.35
C ILE A 786 7.81 15.89 -30.47
N MET A 787 8.20 14.62 -30.36
CA MET A 787 8.99 13.93 -31.39
C MET A 787 8.27 13.87 -32.73
N ARG A 788 6.96 13.57 -32.73
CA ARG A 788 6.14 13.56 -33.95
C ARG A 788 5.96 14.95 -34.57
N ALA A 789 5.99 16.01 -33.75
CA ALA A 789 6.04 17.39 -34.24
C ALA A 789 7.41 17.78 -34.86
N GLY A 790 8.42 16.91 -34.77
CA GLY A 790 9.76 17.09 -35.34
C GLY A 790 10.74 17.79 -34.41
N TYR A 791 10.51 17.77 -33.10
CA TYR A 791 11.40 18.34 -32.09
C TYR A 791 12.00 17.23 -31.23
N SER A 792 13.27 17.36 -30.85
CA SER A 792 13.86 16.51 -29.80
C SER A 792 13.46 17.04 -28.43
N PHE A 793 13.55 16.22 -27.40
CA PHE A 793 13.28 16.67 -26.03
C PHE A 793 14.14 15.95 -25.00
N VAL A 794 14.28 16.60 -23.85
CA VAL A 794 14.71 16.02 -22.58
C VAL A 794 13.74 16.47 -21.50
N SER A 795 13.64 15.74 -20.40
CA SER A 795 12.79 16.15 -19.28
C SER A 795 13.54 16.34 -17.97
N THR A 796 12.94 17.14 -17.09
CA THR A 796 13.39 17.39 -15.72
C THR A 796 12.22 17.41 -14.75
N SER A 797 12.49 17.03 -13.51
CA SER A 797 11.58 17.31 -12.39
C SER A 797 11.44 18.82 -12.17
N VAL A 798 10.27 19.27 -11.72
CA VAL A 798 10.08 20.66 -11.28
C VAL A 798 11.00 21.00 -10.09
N LYS A 799 11.29 20.03 -9.23
CA LYS A 799 12.14 20.24 -8.05
C LYS A 799 13.57 20.63 -8.43
N ALA A 800 14.12 20.04 -9.49
CA ALA A 800 15.44 20.41 -9.99
C ALA A 800 15.48 21.84 -10.55
N VAL A 801 14.38 22.32 -11.15
CA VAL A 801 14.23 23.70 -11.62
C VAL A 801 14.18 24.66 -10.42
N GLU A 802 13.36 24.36 -9.42
CA GLU A 802 13.25 25.18 -8.19
C GLU A 802 14.58 25.34 -7.46
N GLN A 803 15.41 24.30 -7.46
CA GLN A 803 16.72 24.29 -6.82
C GLN A 803 17.84 24.88 -7.69
N GLY A 804 17.54 25.31 -8.93
CA GLY A 804 18.54 25.84 -9.85
C GLY A 804 19.55 24.81 -10.34
N LEU A 805 19.21 23.53 -10.31
CA LEU A 805 20.07 22.43 -10.77
C LEU A 805 20.03 22.22 -12.29
N VAL A 806 19.08 22.87 -12.97
CA VAL A 806 18.91 22.83 -14.43
C VAL A 806 18.97 24.23 -15.00
N ASP A 807 19.80 24.41 -16.04
CA ASP A 807 19.85 25.67 -16.79
C ASP A 807 18.81 25.67 -17.93
N LEU A 808 17.71 26.39 -17.71
CA LEU A 808 16.66 26.54 -18.71
C LEU A 808 17.10 27.38 -19.92
N LYS A 809 18.13 28.24 -19.79
CA LYS A 809 18.55 29.16 -20.88
C LYS A 809 19.09 28.43 -22.11
N GLY A 810 19.50 27.16 -21.95
CA GLY A 810 19.92 26.31 -23.06
C GLY A 810 18.79 25.88 -24.00
N PHE A 811 17.52 26.18 -23.66
CA PHE A 811 16.35 25.74 -24.39
C PHE A 811 15.55 26.94 -24.92
N LYS A 812 14.99 26.82 -26.12
CA LYS A 812 14.08 27.84 -26.70
C LYS A 812 12.63 27.64 -26.27
N LEU A 813 12.26 26.38 -26.06
CA LEU A 813 10.91 25.91 -25.82
C LEU A 813 10.89 25.10 -24.53
N LEU A 814 9.92 25.40 -23.68
CA LEU A 814 9.65 24.71 -22.43
C LEU A 814 8.21 24.21 -22.43
N ASP A 815 8.01 22.94 -22.11
CA ASP A 815 6.71 22.32 -21.90
C ASP A 815 6.53 22.01 -20.41
N TYR A 816 5.62 22.70 -19.74
CA TYR A 816 5.36 22.57 -18.30
C TYR A 816 4.08 21.76 -18.07
N ILE A 817 4.26 20.52 -17.62
CA ILE A 817 3.18 19.57 -17.32
C ILE A 817 2.65 19.89 -15.92
N ALA A 818 1.52 20.59 -15.82
CA ALA A 818 0.90 20.87 -14.52
C ALA A 818 -0.12 19.80 -14.11
N GLY A 819 -0.73 19.06 -15.04
CA GLY A 819 -1.70 18.01 -14.69
C GLY A 819 -2.80 18.51 -13.74
N LYS A 820 -3.01 17.79 -12.62
CA LYS A 820 -3.88 18.22 -11.50
C LYS A 820 -3.13 18.95 -10.37
N GLN A 821 -1.95 19.52 -10.62
CA GLN A 821 -1.17 20.24 -9.62
C GLN A 821 -1.95 21.43 -9.06
N LYS A 822 -2.19 21.43 -7.75
CA LYS A 822 -2.79 22.53 -6.99
C LYS A 822 -2.32 22.47 -5.54
N GLU A 823 -2.27 23.61 -4.86
CA GLU A 823 -1.99 23.67 -3.44
C GLU A 823 -3.02 22.84 -2.65
N THR A 824 -2.54 21.89 -1.87
CA THR A 824 -3.37 20.95 -1.12
C THR A 824 -3.05 21.05 0.37
N LYS A 825 -4.09 21.28 1.17
CA LYS A 825 -3.99 21.32 2.63
C LYS A 825 -3.62 19.95 3.18
N ASN A 826 -2.73 19.90 4.17
CA ASN A 826 -2.38 18.65 4.85
C ASN A 826 -3.41 18.35 5.96
N GLY A 827 -4.39 17.48 5.67
CA GLY A 827 -5.51 17.17 6.55
C GLY A 827 -6.15 18.42 7.14
N ARG A 828 -6.07 18.60 8.47
CA ARG A 828 -6.66 19.75 9.16
C ARG A 828 -5.84 21.04 9.09
N GLY A 829 -4.62 20.97 8.56
CA GLY A 829 -3.75 22.13 8.32
C GLY A 829 -2.84 22.47 9.48
N TYR A 830 -2.54 21.52 10.37
CA TYR A 830 -1.49 21.69 11.39
C TYR A 830 -0.10 21.82 10.78
N TYR A 831 0.09 21.22 9.60
CA TYR A 831 1.32 21.31 8.81
C TYR A 831 1.08 22.10 7.52
N PRO A 832 2.14 22.72 6.95
CA PRO A 832 2.03 23.47 5.71
C PRO A 832 1.39 22.69 4.56
N SER A 833 0.63 23.40 3.74
CA SER A 833 0.11 22.87 2.47
C SER A 833 1.25 22.40 1.55
N ARG A 834 0.93 21.44 0.68
CA ARG A 834 1.85 20.88 -0.32
C ARG A 834 1.40 21.28 -1.73
N TYR A 835 2.26 21.00 -2.72
CA TYR A 835 1.91 21.00 -4.15
C TYR A 835 1.45 22.32 -4.78
N LYS A 836 1.85 23.45 -4.18
CA LYS A 836 1.63 24.77 -4.78
C LYS A 836 2.10 24.80 -6.24
N ILE A 837 1.24 25.25 -7.16
CA ILE A 837 1.54 25.18 -8.60
C ILE A 837 2.70 26.09 -9.02
N PHE A 838 2.84 27.24 -8.36
CA PHE A 838 3.89 28.24 -8.59
C PHE A 838 4.57 28.65 -7.28
N THR A 839 5.59 27.91 -6.86
CA THR A 839 6.44 28.34 -5.74
C THR A 839 7.21 29.62 -6.10
N PRO A 840 7.65 30.42 -5.11
CA PRO A 840 8.47 31.60 -5.36
C PRO A 840 9.72 31.31 -6.20
N ALA A 841 10.38 30.17 -5.95
CA ALA A 841 11.56 29.74 -6.70
C ALA A 841 11.21 29.41 -8.17
N LEU A 842 10.12 28.69 -8.41
CA LEU A 842 9.66 28.37 -9.76
C LEU A 842 9.26 29.63 -10.55
N ARG A 843 8.53 30.57 -9.91
CA ARG A 843 8.18 31.85 -10.55
C ARG A 843 9.42 32.63 -10.96
N HIS A 844 10.43 32.68 -10.09
CA HIS A 844 11.68 33.35 -10.40
C HIS A 844 12.38 32.70 -11.61
N ALA A 845 12.50 31.36 -11.62
CA ALA A 845 13.12 30.61 -12.70
C ALA A 845 12.39 30.81 -14.05
N LEU A 846 11.06 30.69 -14.07
CA LEU A 846 10.24 30.88 -15.27
C LEU A 846 10.28 32.33 -15.77
N THR A 847 10.24 33.31 -14.86
CA THR A 847 10.35 34.74 -15.23
C THR A 847 11.72 35.02 -15.87
N ALA A 848 12.80 34.52 -15.28
CA ALA A 848 14.14 34.69 -15.81
C ALA A 848 14.30 34.01 -17.19
N TYR A 849 13.73 32.81 -17.36
CA TYR A 849 13.71 32.08 -18.63
C TYR A 849 12.97 32.86 -19.73
N CYS A 850 11.75 33.32 -19.45
CA CYS A 850 10.95 34.11 -20.39
C CYS A 850 11.62 35.44 -20.76
N ASN A 851 12.17 36.16 -19.78
CA ASN A 851 12.92 37.40 -20.03
C ASN A 851 14.18 37.18 -20.88
N GLY A 852 14.76 35.97 -20.84
CA GLY A 852 15.83 35.54 -21.74
C GLY A 852 15.37 35.16 -23.15
N GLY A 853 14.06 35.26 -23.44
CA GLY A 853 13.44 34.88 -24.70
C GLY A 853 12.89 33.44 -24.73
N GLY A 854 12.94 32.70 -23.63
CA GLY A 854 12.37 31.34 -23.59
C GLY A 854 10.84 31.34 -23.73
N SER A 855 10.27 30.46 -24.54
CA SER A 855 8.82 30.34 -24.71
C SER A 855 8.26 29.13 -23.95
N VAL A 856 7.04 29.25 -23.43
CA VAL A 856 6.44 28.28 -22.48
C VAL A 856 5.09 27.77 -22.97
N LEU A 857 4.94 26.45 -23.01
CA LEU A 857 3.65 25.75 -23.00
C LEU A 857 3.33 25.36 -21.54
N LEU A 858 2.11 25.63 -21.08
CA LEU A 858 1.60 25.21 -19.79
C LEU A 858 0.21 24.59 -19.96
N THR A 859 0.03 23.34 -19.49
CA THR A 859 -1.25 22.63 -19.56
C THR A 859 -1.61 22.00 -18.22
N GLY A 860 -2.82 22.22 -17.72
CA GLY A 860 -3.30 21.62 -16.46
C GLY A 860 -4.68 22.13 -16.04
N SER A 861 -5.32 21.44 -15.10
CA SER A 861 -6.70 21.70 -14.66
C SER A 861 -6.83 22.93 -13.74
N TYR A 862 -5.82 23.20 -12.89
CA TYR A 862 -5.85 24.24 -11.85
C TYR A 862 -4.85 25.37 -12.11
N VAL A 863 -4.45 25.56 -13.37
CA VAL A 863 -3.43 26.55 -13.77
C VAL A 863 -3.79 27.98 -13.41
N ALA A 864 -5.07 28.29 -13.25
CA ALA A 864 -5.59 29.58 -12.85
C ALA A 864 -6.26 29.53 -11.48
N SER A 865 -7.13 28.56 -11.19
CA SER A 865 -7.85 28.51 -9.92
C SER A 865 -6.91 28.39 -8.70
N ASP A 866 -5.80 27.64 -8.78
CA ASP A 866 -4.80 27.62 -7.69
C ASP A 866 -4.12 28.98 -7.45
N VAL A 867 -4.17 29.92 -8.40
CA VAL A 867 -3.61 31.27 -8.23
C VAL A 867 -4.66 32.27 -7.74
N TYR A 868 -5.90 32.14 -8.21
CA TYR A 868 -6.92 33.19 -8.09
C TYR A 868 -8.08 32.82 -7.16
N ASP A 869 -8.48 31.55 -7.11
CA ASP A 869 -9.69 31.06 -6.42
C ASP A 869 -9.37 30.65 -4.98
N LYS A 870 -8.89 31.62 -4.21
CA LYS A 870 -8.48 31.45 -2.81
C LYS A 870 -9.09 32.55 -1.96
N ALA A 871 -9.31 32.26 -0.67
CA ALA A 871 -9.77 33.27 0.29
C ALA A 871 -8.83 34.48 0.35
N GLN A 872 -7.51 34.26 0.18
CA GLN A 872 -6.48 35.29 0.12
C GLN A 872 -5.48 34.97 -1.01
N PRO A 873 -5.72 35.44 -2.25
CA PRO A 873 -4.82 35.19 -3.38
C PRO A 873 -3.47 35.91 -3.23
N ASP A 874 -2.37 35.25 -3.61
CA ASP A 874 -1.03 35.87 -3.61
C ASP A 874 -0.90 36.85 -4.79
N THR A 875 -0.80 38.14 -4.48
CA THR A 875 -0.70 39.21 -5.48
C THR A 875 0.52 39.06 -6.40
N ALA A 876 1.61 38.46 -5.93
CA ALA A 876 2.81 38.22 -6.72
C ALA A 876 2.61 37.05 -7.71
N GLU A 877 1.76 36.08 -7.41
CA GLU A 877 1.36 35.01 -8.33
C GLU A 877 0.38 35.52 -9.39
N MET A 878 -0.58 36.33 -8.97
CA MET A 878 -1.47 37.03 -9.90
C MET A 878 -0.67 37.93 -10.85
N ALA A 879 0.33 38.65 -10.35
CA ALA A 879 1.22 39.46 -11.18
C ALA A 879 2.03 38.59 -12.14
N PHE A 880 2.63 37.49 -11.67
CA PHE A 880 3.38 36.55 -12.51
C PHE A 880 2.53 36.00 -13.66
N THR A 881 1.34 35.48 -13.40
CA THR A 881 0.46 34.92 -14.43
C THR A 881 0.03 35.98 -15.45
N LYS A 882 -0.27 37.21 -15.01
CA LYS A 882 -0.66 38.32 -15.90
C LYS A 882 0.49 38.90 -16.71
N GLN A 883 1.65 39.10 -16.10
CA GLN A 883 2.76 39.86 -16.67
C GLN A 883 3.77 38.96 -17.42
N VAL A 884 3.89 37.70 -17.02
CA VAL A 884 4.80 36.74 -17.66
C VAL A 884 4.00 35.80 -18.56
N LEU A 885 2.99 35.10 -18.02
CA LEU A 885 2.28 34.06 -18.77
C LEU A 885 1.11 34.57 -19.63
N GLY A 886 0.64 35.80 -19.40
CA GLY A 886 -0.34 36.48 -20.25
C GLY A 886 -1.81 36.10 -20.01
N TYR A 887 -2.14 35.46 -18.89
CA TYR A 887 -3.52 35.05 -18.59
C TYR A 887 -4.00 35.51 -17.21
N ARG A 888 -5.32 35.42 -17.04
CA ARG A 888 -6.04 35.58 -15.77
C ARG A 888 -7.10 34.49 -15.65
N TRP A 889 -7.59 34.27 -14.44
CA TRP A 889 -8.68 33.34 -14.18
C TRP A 889 -10.02 33.84 -14.74
N GLY A 890 -10.76 32.92 -15.36
CA GLY A 890 -12.15 33.08 -15.74
C GLY A 890 -13.08 32.43 -14.71
N CYS A 891 -13.00 31.11 -14.58
CA CYS A 891 -13.72 30.31 -13.57
C CYS A 891 -13.11 28.90 -13.46
N SER A 892 -13.34 28.24 -12.32
CA SER A 892 -13.08 26.81 -12.11
C SER A 892 -14.21 25.98 -12.75
N GLN A 893 -14.05 24.65 -12.85
CA GLN A 893 -15.08 23.71 -13.38
C GLN A 893 -15.72 24.22 -14.68
N ALA A 894 -14.87 24.59 -15.64
CA ALA A 894 -15.29 25.32 -16.83
C ALA A 894 -16.17 24.48 -17.76
N THR A 895 -16.12 23.15 -17.70
CA THR A 895 -17.02 22.24 -18.44
C THR A 895 -17.10 20.88 -17.74
N VAL A 896 -18.22 20.18 -17.94
CA VAL A 896 -18.50 18.82 -17.46
C VAL A 896 -18.58 17.77 -18.59
N THR A 897 -18.23 18.16 -19.83
CA THR A 897 -18.34 17.29 -21.02
C THR A 897 -17.00 16.80 -21.56
N GLY A 898 -15.88 17.37 -21.11
CA GLY A 898 -14.54 16.99 -21.57
C GLY A 898 -14.27 17.30 -23.04
N GLN A 899 -14.94 18.29 -23.64
CA GLN A 899 -14.77 18.62 -25.07
C GLN A 899 -14.29 20.06 -25.28
N ALA A 900 -13.34 20.24 -26.19
CA ALA A 900 -12.85 21.55 -26.60
C ALA A 900 -12.72 21.65 -28.14
N TYR A 901 -12.67 22.88 -28.64
CA TYR A 901 -12.42 23.16 -30.06
C TYR A 901 -11.49 24.35 -30.25
N VAL A 902 -10.70 24.30 -31.31
CA VAL A 902 -9.69 25.30 -31.68
C VAL A 902 -10.32 26.39 -32.55
N LEU A 903 -10.01 27.64 -32.24
CA LEU A 903 -10.45 28.83 -32.94
C LEU A 903 -9.49 29.20 -34.07
N SER A 904 -10.01 29.85 -35.10
CA SER A 904 -9.16 30.59 -36.04
C SER A 904 -8.53 31.77 -35.31
N THR A 905 -7.19 31.86 -35.34
CA THR A 905 -6.44 32.93 -34.68
C THR A 905 -5.67 33.77 -35.71
N PRO A 906 -5.16 34.96 -35.32
CA PRO A 906 -4.21 35.72 -36.16
C PRO A 906 -2.90 34.96 -36.45
N PHE A 907 -2.62 33.88 -35.71
CA PHE A 907 -1.42 33.07 -35.85
C PHE A 907 -1.68 31.89 -36.80
N LYS A 908 -1.11 31.95 -38.01
CA LYS A 908 -1.34 30.97 -39.09
C LYS A 908 -1.01 29.51 -38.72
N MET A 909 -0.16 29.30 -37.72
CA MET A 909 0.25 27.97 -37.24
C MET A 909 -0.86 27.26 -36.47
N ILE A 910 -1.88 27.99 -36.00
CA ILE A 910 -3.03 27.44 -35.28
C ILE A 910 -4.17 27.27 -36.27
N ALA A 911 -4.48 26.03 -36.62
CA ALA A 911 -5.55 25.72 -37.55
C ALA A 911 -6.88 25.63 -36.78
N GLY A 912 -7.79 26.56 -37.07
CA GLY A 912 -9.13 26.55 -36.49
C GLY A 912 -9.97 25.35 -36.92
N GLY A 913 -10.95 24.98 -36.11
CA GLY A 913 -11.94 23.95 -36.42
C GLY A 913 -11.62 22.54 -35.90
N ALA A 914 -10.40 22.30 -35.41
CA ALA A 914 -10.09 21.05 -34.71
C ALA A 914 -10.93 20.91 -33.44
N ARG A 915 -11.43 19.71 -33.18
CA ARG A 915 -12.10 19.33 -31.93
C ARG A 915 -11.23 18.31 -31.21
N LEU A 916 -11.32 18.29 -29.89
CA LEU A 916 -10.66 17.27 -29.09
C LEU A 916 -11.49 16.90 -27.86
N ALA A 917 -11.24 15.69 -27.36
CA ALA A 917 -11.80 15.19 -26.11
C ALA A 917 -10.72 14.90 -25.06
N PHE A 918 -10.96 15.34 -23.83
CA PHE A 918 -10.14 15.03 -22.67
C PHE A 918 -10.96 14.31 -21.60
N ASN A 919 -10.30 13.46 -20.81
CA ASN A 919 -10.98 12.60 -19.86
C ASN A 919 -11.52 13.36 -18.64
N GLN A 920 -12.84 13.28 -18.42
CA GLN A 920 -13.52 13.81 -17.23
C GLN A 920 -14.27 12.74 -16.43
N GLN A 921 -13.94 11.48 -16.67
CA GLN A 921 -14.57 10.36 -15.98
C GLN A 921 -13.49 9.58 -15.24
N LEU A 922 -13.84 8.98 -14.10
CA LEU A 922 -12.93 8.03 -13.46
C LEU A 922 -12.75 6.82 -14.38
N SER A 923 -11.52 6.34 -14.50
CA SER A 923 -11.18 5.16 -15.29
C SER A 923 -9.93 4.49 -14.72
N ASP A 924 -9.61 3.30 -15.19
CA ASP A 924 -8.40 2.55 -14.87
C ASP A 924 -7.15 3.04 -15.65
N LYS A 925 -7.35 3.87 -16.69
CA LYS A 925 -6.29 4.31 -17.62
C LYS A 925 -5.93 5.78 -17.51
N TRP A 926 -6.95 6.62 -17.30
CA TRP A 926 -6.84 8.07 -17.29
C TRP A 926 -7.41 8.62 -15.99
N TYR A 927 -6.68 9.50 -15.33
CA TYR A 927 -7.21 10.21 -14.18
C TYR A 927 -8.33 11.17 -14.60
N CYS A 928 -9.28 11.42 -13.71
CA CYS A 928 -10.42 12.30 -13.96
C CYS A 928 -10.03 13.78 -13.89
N VAL A 929 -10.54 14.61 -14.81
CA VAL A 929 -10.37 16.08 -14.81
C VAL A 929 -11.72 16.75 -14.49
N GLU A 930 -12.01 16.88 -13.20
CA GLU A 930 -13.28 17.39 -12.67
C GLU A 930 -13.39 18.91 -12.78
N SER A 931 -12.27 19.60 -12.55
CA SER A 931 -12.23 21.06 -12.41
C SER A 931 -11.30 21.71 -13.44
N PRO A 932 -11.55 21.59 -14.76
CA PRO A 932 -10.77 22.31 -15.75
C PRO A 932 -10.99 23.83 -15.60
N ASP A 933 -9.94 24.62 -15.80
CA ASP A 933 -10.00 26.07 -15.68
C ASP A 933 -10.45 26.74 -16.99
N ALA A 934 -11.20 27.83 -16.86
CA ALA A 934 -11.32 28.81 -17.91
C ALA A 934 -10.19 29.84 -17.77
N VAL A 935 -9.32 29.92 -18.80
CA VAL A 935 -8.17 30.84 -18.83
C VAL A 935 -8.45 31.99 -19.78
N TYR A 936 -8.45 33.22 -19.26
CA TYR A 936 -8.81 34.43 -20.02
C TYR A 936 -7.58 35.29 -20.32
N SER A 937 -7.63 36.01 -21.43
CA SER A 937 -6.63 37.02 -21.80
C SER A 937 -6.43 38.07 -20.67
N ALA A 938 -5.17 38.32 -20.31
CA ALA A 938 -4.79 39.35 -19.34
C ALA A 938 -4.65 40.75 -19.95
N GLY A 939 -4.61 40.86 -21.29
CA GLY A 939 -4.40 42.11 -22.02
C GLY A 939 -4.28 41.88 -23.54
N GLY A 940 -4.13 42.96 -24.31
CA GLY A 940 -4.18 42.92 -25.79
C GLY A 940 -3.11 42.07 -26.49
N GLU A 941 -2.05 41.67 -25.76
CA GLU A 941 -0.99 40.78 -26.24
C GLU A 941 -1.39 39.28 -26.22
N SER A 942 -2.57 38.95 -25.71
CA SER A 942 -3.06 37.58 -25.58
C SER A 942 -4.43 37.38 -26.20
N VAL A 943 -4.62 36.27 -26.90
CA VAL A 943 -5.86 35.90 -27.61
C VAL A 943 -6.30 34.50 -27.22
N ALA A 944 -7.61 34.28 -27.16
CA ALA A 944 -8.16 32.94 -27.00
C ALA A 944 -7.91 32.13 -28.28
N PHE A 945 -7.44 30.90 -28.16
CA PHE A 945 -7.28 29.98 -29.29
C PHE A 945 -8.11 28.70 -29.14
N MET A 946 -8.63 28.44 -27.94
CA MET A 946 -9.42 27.23 -27.69
C MET A 946 -10.61 27.57 -26.78
N ARG A 947 -11.73 26.89 -26.98
CA ARG A 947 -12.95 27.02 -26.15
C ARG A 947 -13.51 25.65 -25.81
N TYR A 948 -14.16 25.55 -24.65
CA TYR A 948 -14.95 24.39 -24.28
C TYR A 948 -16.21 24.32 -25.14
N ALA A 949 -16.50 23.14 -25.68
CA ALA A 949 -17.56 22.94 -26.66
C ALA A 949 -18.97 23.12 -26.06
N GLU A 950 -19.14 22.78 -24.79
CA GLU A 950 -20.41 22.85 -24.07
C GLU A 950 -20.96 24.27 -23.96
N ASN A 951 -20.11 25.23 -23.59
CA ASN A 951 -20.55 26.55 -23.13
C ASN A 951 -19.72 27.73 -23.66
N ASN A 952 -18.78 27.48 -24.57
CA ASN A 952 -17.90 28.46 -25.20
C ASN A 952 -16.97 29.24 -24.26
N LYS A 953 -16.80 28.84 -22.99
CA LYS A 953 -15.74 29.42 -22.13
C LYS A 953 -14.36 29.16 -22.73
N GLN A 954 -13.41 30.07 -22.49
CA GLN A 954 -12.06 29.97 -23.05
C GLN A 954 -11.29 28.82 -22.37
N ALA A 955 -10.87 27.84 -23.14
CA ALA A 955 -10.10 26.69 -22.69
C ALA A 955 -8.59 26.89 -22.83
N GLY A 956 -8.17 27.84 -23.70
CA GLY A 956 -6.75 28.12 -23.89
C GLY A 956 -6.49 29.49 -24.50
N ILE A 957 -5.36 30.08 -24.13
CA ILE A 957 -4.87 31.38 -24.61
C ILE A 957 -3.45 31.27 -25.18
N LEU A 958 -3.15 32.14 -26.14
CA LEU A 958 -1.83 32.36 -26.71
C LEU A 958 -1.42 33.80 -26.41
N CYS A 959 -0.19 34.02 -25.95
CA CYS A 959 0.34 35.36 -25.67
C CYS A 959 1.65 35.60 -26.41
N ASN A 960 1.76 36.76 -27.06
CA ASN A 960 2.98 37.21 -27.74
C ASN A 960 3.55 38.44 -27.05
N ARG A 961 4.71 38.29 -26.41
CA ARG A 961 5.43 39.36 -25.70
C ARG A 961 6.57 39.98 -26.52
N GLY A 962 6.59 39.71 -27.83
CA GLY A 962 7.65 40.12 -28.74
C GLY A 962 8.91 39.24 -28.62
N SER A 963 9.58 39.24 -27.46
CA SER A 963 10.82 38.46 -27.26
C SER A 963 10.57 36.97 -26.97
N TYR A 964 9.39 36.64 -26.44
CA TYR A 964 8.94 35.27 -26.18
C TYR A 964 7.42 35.13 -26.37
N ARG A 965 6.95 33.88 -26.40
CA ARG A 965 5.54 33.53 -26.50
C ARG A 965 5.15 32.54 -25.41
N THR A 966 3.88 32.54 -25.04
CA THR A 966 3.31 31.52 -24.13
C THR A 966 2.02 30.96 -24.68
N ALA A 967 1.75 29.69 -24.35
CA ALA A 967 0.49 29.02 -24.57
C ALA A 967 0.03 28.39 -23.26
N VAL A 968 -1.19 28.68 -22.84
CA VAL A 968 -1.76 28.16 -21.58
C VAL A 968 -3.08 27.48 -21.89
N VAL A 969 -3.25 26.24 -21.43
CA VAL A 969 -4.47 25.43 -21.57
C VAL A 969 -4.99 25.04 -20.19
N GLY A 970 -6.29 25.26 -19.97
CA GLY A 970 -6.98 25.04 -18.69
C GLY A 970 -7.38 23.58 -18.42
N PHE A 971 -6.83 22.63 -19.16
CA PHE A 971 -6.92 21.20 -18.87
C PHE A 971 -5.57 20.52 -19.20
N PRO A 972 -5.27 19.36 -18.58
CA PRO A 972 -4.04 18.63 -18.84
C PRO A 972 -3.93 18.12 -20.28
N PHE A 973 -2.76 18.21 -20.90
CA PHE A 973 -2.55 17.67 -22.24
C PHE A 973 -2.55 16.14 -22.23
N GLU A 974 -2.04 15.55 -21.16
CA GLU A 974 -1.98 14.12 -20.95
C GLU A 974 -3.34 13.47 -20.69
N SER A 975 -4.42 14.24 -20.53
CA SER A 975 -5.78 13.69 -20.43
C SER A 975 -6.52 13.66 -21.78
N ILE A 976 -5.93 14.15 -22.87
CA ILE A 976 -6.49 14.06 -24.22
C ILE A 976 -6.46 12.60 -24.67
N VAL A 977 -7.65 12.04 -24.93
CA VAL A 977 -7.85 10.60 -25.10
C VAL A 977 -7.33 10.11 -26.45
N ASP A 978 -7.62 10.85 -27.54
CA ASP A 978 -7.16 10.48 -28.88
C ASP A 978 -5.73 10.97 -29.14
N GLU A 979 -4.88 10.05 -29.60
CA GLU A 979 -3.46 10.34 -29.86
C GLU A 979 -3.25 11.31 -31.03
N ASN A 980 -4.07 11.23 -32.09
CA ASN A 980 -3.92 12.11 -33.25
C ASN A 980 -4.34 13.55 -32.92
N GLU A 981 -5.43 13.72 -32.15
CA GLU A 981 -5.85 15.02 -31.63
C GLU A 981 -4.75 15.66 -30.78
N ARG A 982 -4.16 14.86 -29.89
CA ARG A 982 -3.05 15.24 -29.01
C ARG A 982 -1.80 15.65 -29.80
N ASP A 983 -1.40 14.86 -30.78
CA ASP A 983 -0.25 15.15 -31.66
C ASP A 983 -0.45 16.41 -32.49
N THR A 984 -1.64 16.58 -33.04
CA THR A 984 -2.01 17.74 -33.84
C THR A 984 -1.92 19.02 -33.00
N LEU A 985 -2.47 18.99 -31.78
CA LEU A 985 -2.40 20.11 -30.87
C LEU A 985 -0.95 20.46 -30.49
N MET A 986 -0.15 19.47 -30.09
CA MET A 986 1.27 19.69 -29.73
C MET A 986 2.05 20.32 -30.89
N SER A 987 1.87 19.79 -32.10
CA SER A 987 2.55 20.31 -33.30
C SER A 987 2.21 21.78 -33.57
N GLN A 988 0.94 22.17 -33.47
CA GLN A 988 0.52 23.56 -33.67
C GLN A 988 1.07 24.49 -32.59
N LEU A 989 1.05 24.06 -31.32
CA LEU A 989 1.53 24.85 -30.19
C LEU A 989 3.06 25.06 -30.26
N LEU A 990 3.84 24.02 -30.55
CA LEU A 990 5.29 24.17 -30.69
C LEU A 990 5.66 25.09 -31.86
N GLN A 991 4.97 24.98 -33.01
CA GLN A 991 5.19 25.88 -34.15
C GLN A 991 4.85 27.34 -33.79
N TYR A 992 3.78 27.57 -33.03
CA TYR A 992 3.45 28.90 -32.54
C TYR A 992 4.53 29.46 -31.60
N LEU A 993 5.06 28.66 -30.68
CA LEU A 993 6.05 29.07 -29.70
C LEU A 993 7.44 29.31 -30.31
N ASP A 994 7.79 28.55 -31.36
CA ASP A 994 9.09 28.62 -32.03
C ASP A 994 9.16 29.71 -33.11
N SER A 995 8.03 30.04 -33.74
CA SER A 995 7.95 31.20 -34.61
C SER A 995 7.96 32.46 -33.76
N LYS A 996 8.92 33.37 -33.96
CA LYS A 996 8.95 34.66 -33.25
C LYS A 996 8.72 35.78 -34.23
#